data_AF-A0A9D7GD33-F1
#
_entry.id   AF-A0A9D7GD33-F1
#
_cell.length_a   1.000
_cell.length_b   1.000
_cell.length_c   1.000
_cell.angle_alpha   90.00
_cell.angle_beta   90.00
_cell.angle_gamma   90.00
#
_symmetry.space_group_name_H-M   'P 1'
#
loop_
_entity.id
_entity.type
_entity.pdbx_description
1 polymer ?
#
loop_
_entity_poly.entity_id
_entity_poly.type
_entity_poly.pdbx_seq_one_letter_code
_entity_poly.pdbx_strand_id
1 'polypeptide(L)'
;MRPRTALLLAALAGSAALIAQTAPFDWSDAPAWDPSWEEGRTIDSEILADELSLRIRNVKPEYIAFFFERRKVVRFTEREDIKRYGPIVLPESLDPPYDELGKPYARLDTRPYPLHFNLRVDHFAARVIRPDGSWTELPVAKRGAYDYLGNPLNFLATMAETHYPQGIMPGDVVEYRWKYMLPWDTNAPHTLGWRGSIWMDNWARLTNWRIFFHHGLPIREQRIELLYHAKHGLEMAGAVPVNRELDGNARRAVWEQRDLPGVMDEVGARPADELPSIIIAFAPDDLRNLRRERLSNLPVTQQPWLQAIRQREAKAMWWRRVAQKKLPDRQNRQIKAFIRETCAAIPDTLKARRMEALHERIARDFTYDADRDWYFDLDRSLARMGDQVRDERLRDISRYDLYSKLLNAEGNDHVTAYLLDKRSGRLDDRFTTPMRDNEWLFGIGDGAGMLWMHPKRRRHGWFANELPFYWEGSNALLIDLQRLIADDPSPPLFVELPTGDPAANVRAMEHRLRIDLDKADAAGDARILLSGQFSTLGRAAFLGDRIDSTVHPSYGHSPAHLPHAALIGTSDRVLQSDPPFRFRERQELAIAQWVTPEADGLFAMELQPFFAHAVADGFRAESRDLPFHWDFQQSDRFIIDLEFTQPVEVMDLTALQGEWNCPSARYTLRATRIDARHVRIESLLQVSDETEHPEDALALETLLREVLAPSRVLRVRVSKAPEQ
;
A
#
# COMPACT_ATOMS: atom_id res chain seq x y z
N MET A 1 -8.12 -36.35 11.22
CA MET A 1 -8.48 -34.95 10.91
C MET A 1 -9.62 -34.55 11.84
N ARG A 2 -9.38 -33.62 12.78
CA ARG A 2 -10.34 -33.26 13.86
C ARG A 2 -10.94 -31.88 13.61
N PRO A 3 -12.23 -31.66 13.90
CA PRO A 3 -12.88 -30.35 13.83
C PRO A 3 -12.58 -29.60 15.12
N ARG A 4 -11.56 -28.73 15.11
CA ARG A 4 -11.31 -27.77 16.20
C ARG A 4 -11.17 -26.33 15.73
N THR A 5 -11.14 -26.09 14.42
CA THR A 5 -10.92 -24.77 13.83
C THR A 5 -12.19 -23.90 13.81
N ALA A 6 -13.38 -24.48 13.95
CA ALA A 6 -14.64 -23.72 13.86
C ALA A 6 -15.02 -22.97 15.15
N LEU A 7 -14.52 -23.36 16.32
CA LEU A 7 -14.97 -22.77 17.60
C LEU A 7 -14.20 -21.50 18.00
N LEU A 8 -13.01 -21.24 17.47
CA LEU A 8 -12.23 -20.05 17.83
C LEU A 8 -12.62 -18.81 17.02
N LEU A 9 -13.12 -18.98 15.79
CA LEU A 9 -13.59 -17.87 14.94
C LEU A 9 -14.96 -17.32 15.42
N ALA A 10 -15.79 -18.14 16.07
CA ALA A 10 -17.06 -17.70 16.63
C ALA A 10 -16.91 -16.88 17.94
N ALA A 11 -15.81 -17.06 18.69
CA ALA A 11 -15.55 -16.31 19.92
C ALA A 11 -15.02 -14.89 19.68
N LEU A 12 -14.60 -14.55 18.45
CA LEU A 12 -14.07 -13.22 18.08
C LEU A 12 -15.12 -12.28 17.47
N ALA A 13 -16.36 -12.73 17.26
CA ALA A 13 -17.40 -11.95 16.57
C ALA A 13 -18.58 -11.50 17.46
N GLY A 14 -18.49 -11.65 18.80
CA GLY A 14 -19.67 -11.54 19.67
C GLY A 14 -19.45 -10.87 21.01
N SER A 15 -18.60 -9.84 21.11
CA SER A 15 -18.57 -8.97 22.28
C SER A 15 -19.30 -7.66 21.96
N ALA A 16 -20.63 -7.68 22.08
CA ALA A 16 -21.38 -6.46 22.29
C ALA A 16 -20.94 -5.90 23.65
N ALA A 17 -19.99 -4.96 23.62
CA ALA A 17 -19.53 -4.27 24.81
C ALA A 17 -20.72 -3.56 25.45
N LEU A 18 -20.99 -3.87 26.72
CA LEU A 18 -21.88 -3.09 27.57
C LEU A 18 -21.42 -1.62 27.51
N ILE A 19 -22.29 -0.75 26.98
CA ILE A 19 -22.08 0.69 26.91
C ILE A 19 -22.13 1.22 28.35
N ALA A 20 -20.96 1.26 29.02
CA ALA A 20 -20.81 2.09 30.19
C ALA A 20 -20.99 3.55 29.71
N GLN A 21 -22.03 4.22 30.20
CA GLN A 21 -22.19 5.66 29.97
C GLN A 21 -20.97 6.36 30.59
N THR A 22 -20.06 6.82 29.74
CA THR A 22 -19.03 7.77 30.13
C THR A 22 -19.71 9.02 30.67
N ALA A 23 -19.19 9.58 31.77
CA ALA A 23 -19.67 10.86 32.28
C ALA A 23 -19.72 11.90 31.15
N PRO A 24 -20.74 12.78 31.12
CA PRO A 24 -20.85 13.81 30.08
C PRO A 24 -19.57 14.64 30.02
N PHE A 25 -19.15 14.97 28.80
CA PHE A 25 -17.95 15.76 28.59
C PHE A 25 -18.18 17.18 29.13
N ASP A 26 -17.27 17.66 29.98
CA ASP A 26 -17.32 19.03 30.46
C ASP A 26 -16.81 19.96 29.36
N TRP A 27 -17.73 20.63 28.69
CA TRP A 27 -17.40 21.54 27.60
C TRP A 27 -16.65 22.79 28.06
N SER A 28 -16.63 23.10 29.36
CA SER A 28 -16.02 24.21 30.13
C SER A 28 -16.17 25.64 29.59
N ASP A 29 -16.16 25.81 28.27
CA ASP A 29 -16.36 27.04 27.51
C ASP A 29 -17.75 27.03 26.88
N ALA A 30 -18.42 28.19 26.92
CA ALA A 30 -19.62 28.38 26.12
C ALA A 30 -19.26 28.26 24.63
N PRO A 31 -19.97 27.44 23.83
CA PRO A 31 -19.80 27.48 22.39
C PRO A 31 -20.15 28.88 21.92
N ALA A 32 -19.24 29.51 21.21
CA ALA A 32 -19.53 30.72 20.48
C ALA A 32 -19.66 30.33 19.01
N TRP A 33 -20.84 30.58 18.44
CA TRP A 33 -20.93 30.71 16.99
C TRP A 33 -20.02 31.86 16.57
N ASP A 34 -19.08 31.61 15.68
CA ASP A 34 -18.24 32.67 15.13
C ASP A 34 -18.95 33.28 13.91
N PRO A 35 -19.32 34.57 13.93
CA PRO A 35 -19.96 35.22 12.79
C PRO A 35 -19.13 35.13 11.51
N SER A 36 -17.80 35.05 11.61
CA SER A 36 -16.91 34.88 10.44
C SER A 36 -17.14 33.57 9.70
N TRP A 37 -17.80 32.58 10.31
CA TRP A 37 -18.18 31.35 9.61
C TRP A 37 -19.20 31.61 8.50
N GLU A 38 -20.04 32.64 8.61
CA GLU A 38 -20.98 33.01 7.54
C GLU A 38 -20.31 33.85 6.44
N GLU A 39 -19.18 34.51 6.74
CA GLU A 39 -18.39 35.21 5.74
C GLU A 39 -17.74 34.19 4.79
N GLY A 40 -17.89 34.37 3.47
CA GLY A 40 -17.32 33.44 2.48
C GLY A 40 -17.89 32.02 2.52
N ARG A 41 -19.14 31.85 3.00
CA ARG A 41 -19.83 30.55 3.02
C ARG A 41 -19.81 29.88 1.64
N THR A 42 -19.27 28.68 1.58
CA THR A 42 -19.26 27.82 0.40
C THR A 42 -20.49 26.93 0.34
N ILE A 43 -20.75 26.35 -0.84
CA ILE A 43 -21.75 25.28 -1.00
C ILE A 43 -21.21 23.91 -0.56
N ASP A 44 -19.89 23.80 -0.44
CA ASP A 44 -19.19 22.56 -0.09
C ASP A 44 -18.95 22.44 1.42
N SER A 45 -18.81 21.21 1.92
CA SER A 45 -18.42 20.96 3.30
C SER A 45 -17.00 21.48 3.54
N GLU A 46 -16.75 22.07 4.70
CA GLU A 46 -15.47 22.69 5.02
C GLU A 46 -15.14 22.58 6.52
N ILE A 47 -13.84 22.60 6.84
CA ILE A 47 -13.34 22.72 8.20
C ILE A 47 -13.15 24.21 8.49
N LEU A 48 -14.00 24.75 9.35
CA LEU A 48 -14.00 26.17 9.70
C LEU A 48 -12.85 26.53 10.64
N ALA A 49 -12.53 25.65 11.58
CA ALA A 49 -11.42 25.82 12.52
C ALA A 49 -10.84 24.47 12.93
N ASP A 50 -9.51 24.38 12.97
CA ASP A 50 -8.79 23.16 13.31
C ASP A 50 -7.60 23.46 14.23
N GLU A 51 -7.74 23.11 15.50
CA GLU A 51 -6.72 23.34 16.54
C GLU A 51 -6.18 22.00 17.02
N LEU A 52 -4.90 21.72 16.74
CA LEU A 52 -4.22 20.49 17.14
C LEU A 52 -3.05 20.82 18.09
N SER A 53 -3.11 20.35 19.33
CA SER A 53 -2.02 20.45 20.32
C SER A 53 -1.40 19.08 20.58
N LEU A 54 -0.12 18.95 20.26
CA LEU A 54 0.72 17.79 20.55
C LEU A 54 1.57 18.13 21.77
N ARG A 55 1.44 17.33 22.83
CA ARG A 55 2.23 17.51 24.05
C ARG A 55 3.00 16.25 24.40
N ILE A 56 4.31 16.39 24.50
CA ILE A 56 5.21 15.32 24.97
C ILE A 56 5.47 15.57 26.46
N ARG A 57 5.14 14.60 27.31
CA ARG A 57 5.37 14.67 28.76
C ARG A 57 6.42 13.66 29.22
N ASN A 58 7.05 13.96 30.36
CA ASN A 58 8.12 13.21 31.00
C ASN A 58 9.39 13.15 30.15
N VAL A 59 10.56 12.93 30.75
CA VAL A 59 11.85 12.91 30.02
C VAL A 59 12.57 11.58 30.08
N LYS A 60 12.14 10.69 30.97
CA LYS A 60 12.67 9.32 31.07
C LYS A 60 11.95 8.45 30.04
N PRO A 61 12.66 7.77 29.12
CA PRO A 61 12.06 7.03 28.01
C PRO A 61 10.89 6.13 28.42
N GLU A 62 11.01 5.40 29.53
CA GLU A 62 9.98 4.50 30.05
C GLU A 62 8.67 5.20 30.47
N TYR A 63 8.68 6.52 30.65
CA TYR A 63 7.52 7.32 31.04
C TYR A 63 7.13 8.35 29.99
N ILE A 64 7.84 8.47 28.86
CA ILE A 64 7.49 9.42 27.81
C ILE A 64 6.11 9.06 27.27
N ALA A 65 5.25 10.08 27.18
CA ALA A 65 3.90 9.94 26.65
C ALA A 65 3.57 11.12 25.75
N PHE A 66 2.96 10.80 24.61
CA PHE A 66 2.46 11.75 23.62
C PHE A 66 0.98 11.94 23.85
N PHE A 67 0.58 13.18 24.08
CA PHE A 67 -0.81 13.58 24.20
C PHE A 67 -1.19 14.35 22.95
N PHE A 68 -2.28 13.94 22.33
CA PHE A 68 -2.87 14.61 21.18
C PHE A 68 -4.22 15.13 21.63
N GLU A 69 -4.40 16.43 21.51
CA GLU A 69 -5.64 17.12 21.84
C GLU A 69 -6.06 17.94 20.63
N ARG A 70 -7.29 17.75 20.17
CA ARG A 70 -7.78 18.42 18.97
C ARG A 70 -9.18 18.95 19.16
N ARG A 71 -9.40 20.18 18.70
CA ARG A 71 -10.69 20.81 18.50
C ARG A 71 -10.86 21.04 17.01
N LYS A 72 -11.93 20.51 16.43
CA LYS A 72 -12.22 20.66 15.00
C LYS A 72 -13.67 21.10 14.83
N VAL A 73 -13.91 22.15 14.07
CA VAL A 73 -15.25 22.66 13.73
C VAL A 73 -15.47 22.45 12.24
N VAL A 74 -16.50 21.68 11.88
CA VAL A 74 -16.78 21.29 10.49
C VAL A 74 -18.20 21.70 10.13
N ARG A 75 -18.36 22.36 8.99
CA ARG A 75 -19.66 22.55 8.34
C ARG A 75 -19.86 21.42 7.35
N PHE A 76 -20.94 20.67 7.50
CA PHE A 76 -21.33 19.66 6.53
C PHE A 76 -22.43 20.19 5.63
N THR A 77 -22.27 20.15 4.32
CA THR A 77 -23.32 20.53 3.37
C THR A 77 -23.95 19.31 2.69
N GLU A 78 -23.24 18.18 2.66
CA GLU A 78 -23.68 16.95 1.99
C GLU A 78 -23.71 15.71 2.89
N ARG A 79 -24.57 14.74 2.55
CA ARG A 79 -24.65 13.46 3.28
C ARG A 79 -23.45 12.56 3.03
N GLU A 80 -22.85 12.63 1.84
CA GLU A 80 -21.66 11.84 1.50
C GLU A 80 -20.47 12.26 2.37
N ASP A 81 -20.27 13.57 2.55
CA ASP A 81 -19.26 14.12 3.45
C ASP A 81 -19.52 13.78 4.91
N ILE A 82 -20.77 13.78 5.38
CA ILE A 82 -21.08 13.32 6.74
C ILE A 82 -20.68 11.85 6.92
N LYS A 83 -20.98 10.99 5.94
CA LYS A 83 -20.64 9.57 6.00
C LYS A 83 -19.12 9.36 6.00
N ARG A 84 -18.40 10.15 5.19
CA ARG A 84 -16.95 10.02 4.99
C ARG A 84 -16.13 10.71 6.07
N TYR A 85 -16.56 11.89 6.50
CA TYR A 85 -15.81 12.77 7.40
C TYR A 85 -16.41 13.00 8.78
N GLY A 86 -17.66 12.59 9.02
CA GLY A 86 -18.26 12.60 10.36
C GLY A 86 -17.59 11.63 11.35
N PRO A 87 -17.28 10.38 10.96
CA PRO A 87 -16.58 9.45 11.83
C PRO A 87 -15.11 9.85 12.09
N ILE A 88 -14.68 9.80 13.34
CA ILE A 88 -13.28 10.07 13.74
C ILE A 88 -12.61 8.77 14.19
N VAL A 89 -11.45 8.45 13.62
CA VAL A 89 -10.65 7.29 14.00
C VAL A 89 -9.48 7.75 14.87
N LEU A 90 -9.30 7.12 16.04
CA LEU A 90 -8.22 7.39 16.99
C LEU A 90 -7.33 6.15 17.14
N PRO A 91 -5.98 6.26 17.21
CA PRO A 91 -5.22 7.48 16.98
C PRO A 91 -5.48 8.03 15.57
N GLU A 92 -5.46 9.34 15.43
CA GLU A 92 -5.69 9.99 14.15
C GLU A 92 -4.42 9.90 13.30
N SER A 93 -4.57 9.69 11.99
CA SER A 93 -3.46 9.74 11.05
C SER A 93 -2.95 11.18 10.89
N LEU A 94 -1.67 11.39 11.18
CA LEU A 94 -0.96 12.66 10.92
C LEU A 94 -0.16 12.61 9.61
N ASP A 95 0.06 11.41 9.09
CA ASP A 95 0.73 11.11 7.83
C ASP A 95 -0.14 10.14 7.01
N PRO A 96 -1.27 10.60 6.44
CA PRO A 96 -2.16 9.73 5.68
C PRO A 96 -1.46 8.95 4.56
N PRO A 97 -0.57 9.56 3.73
CA PRO A 97 0.14 8.81 2.70
C PRO A 97 0.96 7.63 3.23
N TYR A 98 1.59 7.77 4.40
CA TYR A 98 2.33 6.67 5.04
C TYR A 98 1.41 5.65 5.71
N ASP A 99 0.35 6.10 6.39
CA ASP A 99 -0.57 5.19 7.11
C ASP A 99 -1.44 4.37 6.14
N GLU A 100 -1.53 4.76 4.87
CA GLU A 100 -2.12 3.95 3.80
C GLU A 100 -1.17 2.89 3.22
N LEU A 101 0.09 2.86 3.64
CA LEU A 101 1.06 1.87 3.17
C LEU A 101 0.55 0.45 3.44
N GLY A 102 0.47 -0.36 2.37
CA GLY A 102 -0.01 -1.74 2.46
C GLY A 102 -1.53 -1.90 2.53
N LYS A 103 -2.30 -0.80 2.52
CA LYS A 103 -3.76 -0.82 2.49
C LYS A 103 -4.26 -1.47 1.19
N PRO A 104 -5.20 -2.42 1.26
CA PRO A 104 -5.77 -2.99 0.05
C PRO A 104 -6.51 -1.94 -0.79
N TYR A 105 -6.36 -1.99 -2.11
CA TYR A 105 -7.01 -1.12 -3.10
C TYR A 105 -8.54 -1.06 -2.89
N ALA A 106 -9.16 -2.21 -2.64
CA ALA A 106 -10.61 -2.33 -2.37
C ALA A 106 -11.08 -1.66 -1.05
N ARG A 107 -10.17 -1.05 -0.28
CA ARG A 107 -10.46 -0.32 0.96
C ARG A 107 -9.97 1.12 0.92
N LEU A 108 -9.54 1.65 -0.22
CA LEU A 108 -9.03 3.02 -0.32
C LEU A 108 -10.04 4.07 0.17
N ASP A 109 -11.35 3.79 0.10
CA ASP A 109 -12.44 4.61 0.62
C ASP A 109 -12.50 4.71 2.16
N THR A 110 -11.90 3.75 2.87
CA THR A 110 -11.84 3.75 4.33
C THR A 110 -10.79 4.74 4.83
N ARG A 111 -10.98 5.38 5.99
CA ARG A 111 -9.96 6.29 6.53
C ARG A 111 -8.67 5.54 6.93
N PRO A 112 -7.48 6.08 6.63
CA PRO A 112 -6.24 5.55 7.21
C PRO A 112 -6.26 5.70 8.73
N TYR A 113 -5.58 4.78 9.41
CA TYR A 113 -5.31 4.91 10.82
C TYR A 113 -3.94 4.30 11.14
N PRO A 114 -3.13 4.99 11.95
CA PRO A 114 -1.84 4.47 12.33
C PRO A 114 -2.00 3.31 13.31
N LEU A 115 -1.15 2.31 13.14
CA LEU A 115 -1.16 1.11 13.95
C LEU A 115 -0.26 1.29 15.18
N HIS A 116 -0.84 1.84 16.25
CA HIS A 116 -0.16 2.07 17.52
C HIS A 116 -0.64 1.13 18.63
N PHE A 117 0.23 0.90 19.61
CA PHE A 117 -0.04 0.08 20.79
C PHE A 117 -0.52 0.93 21.97
N ASN A 118 -1.37 0.34 22.80
CA ASN A 118 -1.84 0.93 24.06
C ASN A 118 -2.41 2.34 23.90
N LEU A 119 -3.24 2.54 22.88
CA LEU A 119 -4.07 3.74 22.74
C LEU A 119 -4.90 3.92 24.01
N ARG A 120 -4.85 5.12 24.57
CA ARG A 120 -5.77 5.56 25.63
C ARG A 120 -6.51 6.80 25.15
N VAL A 121 -7.81 6.66 24.89
CA VAL A 121 -8.68 7.80 24.64
C VAL A 121 -9.11 8.39 26.00
N ASP A 122 -8.66 9.61 26.30
CA ASP A 122 -9.06 10.31 27.54
C ASP A 122 -10.50 10.80 27.43
N HIS A 123 -10.87 11.41 26.30
CA HIS A 123 -12.25 11.78 25.98
C HIS A 123 -12.47 11.95 24.47
N PHE A 124 -13.72 11.87 24.06
CA PHE A 124 -14.22 12.24 22.74
C PHE A 124 -15.65 12.77 22.92
N ALA A 125 -15.94 13.95 22.37
CA ALA A 125 -17.25 14.57 22.38
C ALA A 125 -17.51 15.29 21.05
N ALA A 126 -18.78 15.40 20.68
CA ALA A 126 -19.22 16.14 19.51
C ALA A 126 -20.53 16.89 19.81
N ARG A 127 -20.70 18.09 19.25
CA ARG A 127 -21.93 18.87 19.37
C ARG A 127 -22.24 19.64 18.08
N VAL A 128 -23.51 19.87 17.81
CA VAL A 128 -23.95 20.82 16.77
C VAL A 128 -24.04 22.21 17.40
N ILE A 129 -23.47 23.21 16.75
CA ILE A 129 -23.57 24.63 17.10
C ILE A 129 -24.54 25.30 16.13
N ARG A 130 -25.47 26.09 16.65
CA ARG A 130 -26.47 26.81 15.87
C ARG A 130 -26.12 28.30 15.74
N PRO A 131 -26.62 29.00 14.70
CA PRO A 131 -26.36 30.43 14.52
C PRO A 131 -26.79 31.33 15.67
N ASP A 132 -27.77 30.90 16.49
CA ASP A 132 -28.22 31.61 17.69
C ASP A 132 -27.31 31.38 18.92
N GLY A 133 -26.20 30.65 18.74
CA GLY A 133 -25.27 30.27 19.80
C GLY A 133 -25.75 29.10 20.66
N SER A 134 -26.97 28.59 20.43
CA SER A 134 -27.42 27.35 21.07
C SER A 134 -26.65 26.15 20.51
N TRP A 135 -26.63 25.06 21.28
CA TRP A 135 -25.93 23.85 20.87
C TRP A 135 -26.64 22.60 21.39
N THR A 136 -26.34 21.47 20.76
CA THR A 136 -26.86 20.16 21.18
C THR A 136 -25.74 19.13 21.08
N GLU A 137 -25.47 18.44 22.18
CA GLU A 137 -24.51 17.33 22.20
C GLU A 137 -25.02 16.18 21.32
N LEU A 138 -24.13 15.63 20.50
CA LEU A 138 -24.44 14.50 19.65
C LEU A 138 -24.15 13.19 20.39
N PRO A 139 -25.06 12.20 20.37
CA PRO A 139 -24.75 10.87 20.86
C PRO A 139 -23.66 10.25 19.99
N VAL A 140 -22.63 9.64 20.62
CA VAL A 140 -21.49 9.04 19.91
C VAL A 140 -21.48 7.53 20.09
N ALA A 141 -21.66 6.80 18.99
CA ALA A 141 -21.40 5.36 18.96
C ALA A 141 -19.89 5.11 18.81
N LYS A 142 -19.36 4.06 19.45
CA LYS A 142 -17.94 3.72 19.41
C LYS A 142 -17.74 2.30 18.89
N ARG A 143 -16.69 2.10 18.10
CA ARG A 143 -16.24 0.79 17.62
C ARG A 143 -14.74 0.65 17.80
N GLY A 144 -14.32 -0.30 18.63
CA GLY A 144 -12.92 -0.71 18.70
C GLY A 144 -12.56 -1.61 17.53
N ALA A 145 -11.39 -1.36 16.94
CA ALA A 145 -10.72 -2.24 16.00
C ALA A 145 -9.40 -2.69 16.62
N TYR A 146 -9.17 -4.00 16.56
CA TYR A 146 -7.86 -4.59 16.84
C TYR A 146 -7.29 -5.02 15.50
N ASP A 147 -6.13 -4.48 15.17
CA ASP A 147 -5.27 -5.07 14.16
C ASP A 147 -4.09 -5.73 14.85
N TYR A 148 -3.28 -6.47 14.10
CA TYR A 148 -2.14 -7.16 14.67
C TYR A 148 -0.88 -6.87 13.88
N LEU A 149 0.14 -6.38 14.57
CA LEU A 149 1.47 -6.17 14.00
C LEU A 149 2.44 -7.22 14.49
N GLY A 150 3.07 -7.91 13.54
CA GLY A 150 4.15 -8.85 13.79
C GLY A 150 5.42 -8.14 14.23
N ASN A 151 6.02 -8.64 15.31
CA ASN A 151 7.42 -8.42 15.62
C ASN A 151 8.18 -9.77 15.43
N PRO A 152 9.53 -9.79 15.40
CA PRO A 152 10.32 -11.01 15.20
C PRO A 152 10.08 -12.15 16.20
N LEU A 153 9.25 -11.93 17.22
CA LEU A 153 8.96 -12.88 18.29
C LEU A 153 7.46 -13.16 18.49
N ASN A 154 6.56 -12.18 18.31
CA ASN A 154 5.11 -12.25 18.59
C ASN A 154 4.30 -11.33 17.64
N PHE A 155 2.98 -11.53 17.50
CA PHE A 155 2.06 -10.48 17.05
C PHE A 155 1.47 -9.73 18.25
N LEU A 156 1.46 -8.41 18.19
CA LEU A 156 0.85 -7.56 19.21
C LEU A 156 -0.37 -6.86 18.61
N ALA A 157 -1.43 -6.77 19.40
CA ALA A 157 -2.65 -6.09 18.98
C ALA A 157 -2.40 -4.58 18.99
N THR A 158 -2.52 -3.94 17.83
CA THR A 158 -2.65 -2.49 17.73
C THR A 158 -4.12 -2.12 17.90
N MET A 159 -4.36 -0.95 18.49
CA MET A 159 -5.71 -0.52 18.85
C MET A 159 -6.08 0.73 18.08
N ALA A 160 -7.27 0.72 17.50
CA ALA A 160 -7.92 1.91 16.99
C ALA A 160 -9.37 1.97 17.52
N GLU A 161 -9.86 3.16 17.79
CA GLU A 161 -11.26 3.41 18.15
C GLU A 161 -11.88 4.35 17.12
N THR A 162 -12.97 3.93 16.47
CA THR A 162 -13.77 4.79 15.61
C THR A 162 -14.97 5.32 16.38
N HIS A 163 -15.12 6.63 16.40
CA HIS A 163 -16.21 7.37 17.01
C HIS A 163 -17.17 7.87 15.93
N TYR A 164 -18.44 7.50 16.02
CA TYR A 164 -19.51 7.84 15.09
C TYR A 164 -20.54 8.73 15.79
N PRO A 165 -20.38 10.07 15.78
CA PRO A 165 -21.45 10.96 16.19
C PRO A 165 -22.71 10.72 15.33
N GLN A 166 -23.86 10.64 15.97
CA GLN A 166 -25.13 10.30 15.36
C GLN A 166 -26.01 11.54 15.25
N GLY A 167 -26.79 11.66 14.18
CA GLY A 167 -27.76 12.73 14.00
C GLY A 167 -27.23 14.02 13.39
N ILE A 168 -26.02 13.99 12.80
CA ILE A 168 -25.51 15.10 11.97
C ILE A 168 -26.38 15.21 10.71
N MET A 169 -26.83 16.41 10.39
CA MET A 169 -27.62 16.72 9.20
C MET A 169 -26.88 17.70 8.26
N PRO A 170 -27.14 17.65 6.95
CA PRO A 170 -26.70 18.69 6.03
C PRO A 170 -27.09 20.09 6.51
N GLY A 171 -26.12 21.01 6.51
CA GLY A 171 -26.21 22.37 7.03
C GLY A 171 -25.70 22.53 8.47
N ASP A 172 -25.48 21.44 9.22
CA ASP A 172 -24.98 21.53 10.60
C ASP A 172 -23.51 21.97 10.65
N VAL A 173 -23.21 22.79 11.66
CA VAL A 173 -21.83 23.07 12.10
C VAL A 173 -21.55 22.21 13.32
N VAL A 174 -20.63 21.28 13.20
CA VAL A 174 -20.29 20.28 14.21
C VAL A 174 -18.92 20.60 14.81
N GLU A 175 -18.88 20.80 16.12
CA GLU A 175 -17.63 20.86 16.88
C GLU A 175 -17.32 19.48 17.46
N TYR A 176 -16.11 19.03 17.21
CA TYR A 176 -15.50 17.83 17.76
C TYR A 176 -14.41 18.23 18.75
N ARG A 177 -14.35 17.57 19.90
CA ARG A 177 -13.24 17.67 20.86
C ARG A 177 -12.81 16.28 21.29
N TRP A 178 -11.51 16.02 21.21
CA TRP A 178 -10.97 14.77 21.68
C TRP A 178 -9.55 14.90 22.20
N LYS A 179 -9.21 13.94 23.05
CA LYS A 179 -7.87 13.79 23.60
C LYS A 179 -7.52 12.32 23.73
N TYR A 180 -6.34 11.96 23.24
CA TYR A 180 -5.79 10.63 23.44
C TYR A 180 -4.31 10.68 23.79
N MET A 181 -3.83 9.57 24.35
CA MET A 181 -2.46 9.39 24.77
C MET A 181 -1.89 8.13 24.12
N LEU A 182 -0.67 8.27 23.60
CA LEU A 182 0.17 7.17 23.13
C LEU A 182 1.43 7.14 24.01
N PRO A 183 1.71 6.02 24.70
CA PRO A 183 2.98 5.88 25.43
C PRO A 183 4.12 5.70 24.42
N TRP A 184 5.29 6.27 24.68
CA TRP A 184 6.51 6.00 23.89
C TRP A 184 6.95 4.54 24.07
N ASP A 185 7.02 4.12 25.33
CA ASP A 185 7.37 2.77 25.75
C ASP A 185 6.19 2.20 26.52
N THR A 186 5.80 0.96 26.23
CA THR A 186 4.73 0.31 26.98
C THR A 186 5.34 -0.42 28.16
N ASN A 187 5.16 0.15 29.35
CA ASN A 187 5.54 -0.51 30.61
C ASN A 187 4.66 -1.73 30.95
N ALA A 188 4.03 -2.39 29.97
CA ALA A 188 3.07 -3.47 30.23
C ALA A 188 3.80 -4.80 30.49
N PRO A 189 3.69 -5.41 31.69
CA PRO A 189 4.18 -6.75 31.96
C PRO A 189 3.30 -7.87 31.34
N HIS A 190 2.35 -7.54 30.49
CA HIS A 190 1.26 -8.43 30.08
C HIS A 190 1.51 -9.13 28.74
N THR A 191 2.57 -9.94 28.66
CA THR A 191 2.48 -11.21 27.90
C THR A 191 3.24 -12.29 28.65
N LEU A 192 2.57 -13.41 28.93
CA LEU A 192 3.12 -14.64 29.51
C LEU A 192 4.04 -15.37 28.52
N GLY A 193 4.87 -14.63 27.77
CA GLY A 193 5.79 -15.14 26.78
C GLY A 193 7.16 -15.41 27.40
N TRP A 194 7.65 -16.64 27.26
CA TRP A 194 8.90 -17.14 27.86
C TRP A 194 10.19 -16.58 27.23
N ARG A 195 10.11 -15.44 26.53
CA ARG A 195 11.23 -14.77 25.85
C ARG A 195 11.35 -13.34 26.34
N GLY A 196 11.81 -13.18 27.58
CA GLY A 196 12.28 -11.90 28.10
C GLY A 196 13.38 -11.35 27.19
N SER A 197 13.48 -10.02 27.12
CA SER A 197 14.36 -9.19 26.27
C SER A 197 13.94 -8.98 24.80
N ILE A 198 13.27 -7.82 24.59
CA ILE A 198 13.21 -6.89 23.43
C ILE A 198 11.72 -6.53 23.20
N TRP A 199 11.23 -5.54 23.96
CA TRP A 199 9.88 -4.99 23.82
C TRP A 199 9.82 -4.04 22.62
N MET A 200 8.71 -4.12 21.89
CA MET A 200 8.54 -3.52 20.57
C MET A 200 7.28 -2.71 20.55
N ASP A 201 7.41 -1.49 21.05
CA ASP A 201 6.29 -0.63 21.36
C ASP A 201 6.20 0.51 20.35
N ASN A 202 5.55 1.60 20.74
CA ASN A 202 5.45 2.78 19.90
C ASN A 202 6.83 3.43 19.64
N TRP A 203 7.86 3.17 20.46
CA TRP A 203 9.18 3.80 20.31
C TRP A 203 9.75 3.66 18.90
N ALA A 204 9.57 2.54 18.20
CA ALA A 204 10.09 2.36 16.84
C ALA A 204 9.27 3.12 15.78
N ARG A 205 8.01 3.44 16.08
CA ARG A 205 7.07 4.14 15.18
C ARG A 205 6.98 5.63 15.42
N LEU A 206 7.34 6.06 16.63
CA LEU A 206 7.28 7.44 17.03
C LEU A 206 8.63 8.18 16.84
N THR A 207 9.63 7.51 16.24
CA THR A 207 11.00 8.07 16.06
C THR A 207 11.08 9.14 14.97
N ASN A 208 10.29 9.01 13.91
CA ASN A 208 10.32 9.90 12.75
C ASN A 208 8.95 9.87 12.07
N TRP A 209 8.25 11.00 12.04
CA TRP A 209 6.91 11.10 11.45
C TRP A 209 6.70 12.45 10.77
N ARG A 210 5.63 12.52 9.96
CA ARG A 210 5.15 13.77 9.35
C ARG A 210 3.82 14.20 9.94
N ILE A 211 3.56 15.50 9.87
CA ILE A 211 2.27 16.10 10.18
C ILE A 211 1.88 16.96 8.97
N PHE A 212 0.84 16.55 8.26
CA PHE A 212 0.27 17.34 7.16
C PHE A 212 -0.72 18.39 7.69
N PHE A 213 -0.72 19.55 7.03
CA PHE A 213 -1.70 20.62 7.29
C PHE A 213 -3.04 20.36 6.61
N HIS A 214 -3.05 19.63 5.49
CA HIS A 214 -4.20 19.43 4.63
C HIS A 214 -5.10 18.29 5.12
N HIS A 215 -6.37 18.30 4.67
CA HIS A 215 -7.37 17.28 4.91
C HIS A 215 -8.10 16.98 3.60
N GLY A 216 -9.01 15.99 3.57
CA GLY A 216 -9.91 15.78 2.42
C GLY A 216 -11.09 16.75 2.35
N LEU A 217 -11.12 17.76 3.24
CA LEU A 217 -12.04 18.89 3.19
C LEU A 217 -11.19 20.15 3.26
N PRO A 218 -11.58 21.24 2.58
CA PRO A 218 -10.88 22.51 2.69
C PRO A 218 -10.87 22.99 4.14
N ILE A 219 -9.80 23.66 4.57
CA ILE A 219 -9.61 24.18 5.92
C ILE A 219 -9.44 25.69 5.87
N ARG A 220 -10.36 26.40 6.51
CA ARG A 220 -10.34 27.87 6.57
C ARG A 220 -9.27 28.40 7.49
N GLU A 221 -9.21 27.89 8.72
CA GLU A 221 -8.20 28.25 9.71
C GLU A 221 -7.66 27.02 10.43
N GLN A 222 -6.34 26.90 10.52
CA GLN A 222 -5.68 25.84 11.26
C GLN A 222 -4.59 26.39 12.16
N ARG A 223 -4.49 25.81 13.36
CA ARG A 223 -3.40 26.02 14.30
C ARG A 223 -2.87 24.69 14.80
N ILE A 224 -1.59 24.44 14.57
CA ILE A 224 -0.88 23.28 15.12
C ILE A 224 0.12 23.77 16.17
N GLU A 225 0.12 23.16 17.35
CA GLU A 225 1.01 23.47 18.45
C GLU A 225 1.74 22.22 18.91
N LEU A 226 3.06 22.34 19.10
CA LEU A 226 3.90 21.29 19.67
C LEU A 226 4.56 21.78 20.95
N LEU A 227 4.21 21.13 22.07
CA LEU A 227 4.72 21.37 23.42
C LEU A 227 5.65 20.23 23.84
N TYR A 228 6.91 20.54 24.12
CA TYR A 228 7.92 19.54 24.45
C TYR A 228 8.98 20.10 25.41
N HIS A 229 9.87 19.22 25.85
CA HIS A 229 10.97 19.53 26.74
C HIS A 229 12.30 19.45 25.97
N ALA A 230 13.27 20.32 26.28
CA ALA A 230 14.56 20.35 25.57
C ALA A 230 15.28 18.99 25.54
N LYS A 231 15.20 18.22 26.64
CA LYS A 231 15.75 16.86 26.77
C LYS A 231 15.08 15.77 25.91
N HIS A 232 14.02 16.11 25.19
CA HIS A 232 13.41 15.17 24.26
C HIS A 232 14.19 15.02 22.95
N GLY A 233 15.13 15.92 22.66
CA GLY A 233 15.99 15.82 21.48
C GLY A 233 15.21 15.83 20.16
N LEU A 234 14.21 16.70 20.03
CA LEU A 234 13.45 16.83 18.78
C LEU A 234 14.26 17.62 17.75
N GLU A 235 14.37 17.05 16.57
CA GLU A 235 14.79 17.76 15.36
C GLU A 235 13.55 17.97 14.48
N MET A 236 13.37 19.18 13.97
CA MET A 236 12.22 19.57 13.15
C MET A 236 12.69 20.03 11.78
N ALA A 237 12.07 19.51 10.73
CA ALA A 237 12.28 19.87 9.34
C ALA A 237 10.95 20.09 8.61
N GLY A 238 11.00 20.45 7.33
CA GLY A 238 9.82 20.80 6.54
C GLY A 238 9.32 22.21 6.85
N ALA A 239 8.02 22.35 7.08
CA ALA A 239 7.39 23.65 7.33
C ALA A 239 7.89 24.32 8.62
N VAL A 240 8.25 25.60 8.52
CA VAL A 240 8.80 26.39 9.62
C VAL A 240 7.66 26.96 10.48
N PRO A 241 7.72 26.85 11.82
CA PRO A 241 6.71 27.44 12.69
C PRO A 241 6.76 28.96 12.66
N VAL A 242 5.58 29.60 12.75
CA VAL A 242 5.43 31.05 12.84
C VAL A 242 5.90 31.60 14.18
N ASN A 243 5.88 30.78 15.23
CA ASN A 243 6.38 31.16 16.55
C ASN A 243 7.12 29.98 17.22
N ARG A 244 8.23 30.30 17.91
CA ARG A 244 8.99 29.39 18.77
C ARG A 244 9.27 30.05 20.11
N GLU A 245 8.70 29.50 21.17
CA GLU A 245 8.92 29.98 22.54
C GLU A 245 9.87 29.02 23.27
N LEU A 246 10.86 29.60 23.96
CA LEU A 246 11.86 28.89 24.75
C LEU A 246 11.80 29.42 26.18
N ASP A 247 11.18 28.66 27.09
CA ASP A 247 11.11 28.99 28.51
C ASP A 247 11.82 27.92 29.36
N GLY A 248 13.05 28.21 29.78
CA GLY A 248 13.90 27.26 30.50
C GLY A 248 14.12 25.98 29.68
N ASN A 249 13.51 24.87 30.11
CA ASN A 249 13.50 23.61 29.36
C ASN A 249 12.19 23.35 28.58
N ALA A 250 11.14 24.12 28.83
CA ALA A 250 9.92 24.05 28.04
C ALA A 250 10.17 24.66 26.66
N ARG A 251 9.59 24.01 25.65
CA ARG A 251 9.68 24.40 24.25
C ARG A 251 8.27 24.38 23.67
N ARG A 252 7.94 25.40 22.89
CA ARG A 252 6.68 25.50 22.16
C ARG A 252 6.97 25.92 20.73
N ALA A 253 6.40 25.22 19.77
CA ALA A 253 6.40 25.60 18.37
C ALA A 253 4.95 25.68 17.88
N VAL A 254 4.65 26.71 17.09
CA VAL A 254 3.30 26.98 16.60
C VAL A 254 3.34 27.20 15.09
N TRP A 255 2.42 26.56 14.38
CA TRP A 255 2.14 26.77 12.96
C TRP A 255 0.70 27.25 12.83
N GLU A 256 0.50 28.21 11.94
CA GLU A 256 -0.83 28.75 11.60
C GLU A 256 -0.96 28.74 10.08
N GLN A 257 -2.08 28.25 9.59
CA GLN A 257 -2.40 28.18 8.17
C GLN A 257 -3.82 28.69 7.94
N ARG A 258 -4.08 29.20 6.75
CA ARG A 258 -5.39 29.68 6.32
C ARG A 258 -5.67 29.23 4.89
N ASP A 259 -6.95 29.06 4.58
CA ASP A 259 -7.47 28.79 3.24
C ASP A 259 -6.76 27.61 2.54
N LEU A 260 -6.56 26.50 3.27
CA LEU A 260 -5.96 25.29 2.73
C LEU A 260 -6.99 24.51 1.90
N PRO A 261 -6.61 23.99 0.72
CA PRO A 261 -7.52 23.20 -0.10
C PRO A 261 -7.73 21.78 0.46
N GLY A 262 -8.85 21.15 0.09
CA GLY A 262 -9.24 19.81 0.53
C GLY A 262 -8.73 18.73 -0.41
N VAL A 263 -7.45 18.36 -0.30
CA VAL A 263 -6.74 17.60 -1.35
C VAL A 263 -6.21 16.24 -0.91
N MET A 264 -6.32 15.90 0.37
CA MET A 264 -5.60 14.75 0.94
C MET A 264 -6.12 13.38 0.46
N ASP A 265 -7.30 13.36 -0.12
CA ASP A 265 -7.99 12.18 -0.61
C ASP A 265 -8.23 12.21 -2.13
N GLU A 266 -7.60 13.15 -2.84
CA GLU A 266 -7.65 13.22 -4.29
C GLU A 266 -7.09 11.94 -4.91
N VAL A 267 -7.90 11.30 -5.75
CA VAL A 267 -7.53 10.05 -6.41
C VAL A 267 -6.30 10.29 -7.28
N GLY A 268 -5.28 9.44 -7.10
CA GLY A 268 -4.02 9.47 -7.86
C GLY A 268 -3.06 10.62 -7.49
N ALA A 269 -3.34 11.40 -6.44
CA ALA A 269 -2.40 12.43 -5.98
C ALA A 269 -1.17 11.82 -5.25
N ARG A 270 -0.10 12.61 -5.10
CA ARG A 270 1.06 12.25 -4.26
C ARG A 270 1.31 13.32 -3.19
N PRO A 271 0.45 13.43 -2.16
CA PRO A 271 0.53 14.50 -1.16
C PRO A 271 1.88 14.55 -0.43
N ALA A 272 2.52 13.39 -0.27
CA ALA A 272 3.83 13.27 0.36
C ALA A 272 4.95 14.05 -0.33
N ASP A 273 4.86 14.22 -1.65
CA ASP A 273 5.86 14.92 -2.46
C ASP A 273 5.43 16.37 -2.76
N GLU A 274 4.12 16.64 -2.73
CA GLU A 274 3.53 17.88 -3.27
C GLU A 274 3.08 18.86 -2.18
N LEU A 275 2.80 18.39 -0.96
CA LEU A 275 2.25 19.23 0.10
C LEU A 275 3.25 19.52 1.22
N PRO A 276 3.19 20.72 1.82
CA PRO A 276 3.99 21.03 3.00
C PRO A 276 3.57 20.16 4.19
N SER A 277 4.57 19.71 4.94
CA SER A 277 4.39 18.97 6.18
C SER A 277 5.46 19.35 7.20
N ILE A 278 5.18 19.06 8.48
CA ILE A 278 6.16 19.13 9.57
C ILE A 278 6.81 17.75 9.68
N ILE A 279 8.13 17.66 9.54
CA ILE A 279 8.87 16.42 9.78
C ILE A 279 9.48 16.51 11.17
N ILE A 280 9.20 15.52 12.03
CA ILE A 280 9.73 15.47 13.39
C ILE A 280 10.55 14.19 13.54
N ALA A 281 11.83 14.35 13.82
CA ALA A 281 12.68 13.29 14.32
C ALA A 281 12.79 13.41 15.84
N PHE A 282 12.39 12.36 16.54
CA PHE A 282 12.31 12.31 18.00
C PHE A 282 13.41 11.41 18.56
N ALA A 283 14.43 12.02 19.17
CA ALA A 283 15.59 11.34 19.70
C ALA A 283 15.80 11.64 21.20
N PRO A 284 14.99 11.03 22.10
CA PRO A 284 15.14 11.25 23.54
C PRO A 284 16.48 10.67 24.03
N ASP A 285 16.99 11.24 25.13
CA ASP A 285 18.15 10.73 25.85
C ASP A 285 17.87 9.33 26.41
N ASP A 286 18.11 8.32 25.61
CA ASP A 286 17.82 6.92 25.89
C ASP A 286 19.09 6.08 25.82
N LEU A 287 19.35 5.27 26.85
CA LEU A 287 20.49 4.36 26.89
C LEU A 287 20.49 3.36 25.73
N ARG A 288 19.32 3.06 25.15
CA ARG A 288 19.18 2.23 23.93
C ARG A 288 19.89 2.85 22.72
N ASN A 289 19.94 4.17 22.68
CA ASN A 289 20.51 4.96 21.60
C ASN A 289 21.96 5.36 21.87
N LEU A 290 22.45 5.16 23.10
CA LEU A 290 23.86 5.39 23.43
C LEU A 290 24.72 4.20 23.01
N ARG A 291 25.82 4.51 22.33
CA ARG A 291 26.91 3.56 22.06
C ARG A 291 28.22 4.13 22.54
N ARG A 292 29.17 3.25 22.82
CA ARG A 292 30.53 3.69 23.12
C ARG A 292 31.34 3.66 21.85
N GLU A 293 31.87 4.79 21.45
CA GLU A 293 32.82 4.85 20.34
C GLU A 293 34.00 3.93 20.64
N ARG A 294 34.40 3.08 19.68
CA ARG A 294 35.40 2.03 19.93
C ARG A 294 36.76 2.55 20.39
N LEU A 295 37.19 3.71 19.89
CA LEU A 295 38.52 4.26 20.16
C LEU A 295 38.55 5.09 21.43
N SER A 296 37.59 6.00 21.61
CA SER A 296 37.54 6.90 22.77
C SER A 296 36.80 6.30 23.98
N ASN A 297 35.99 5.25 23.76
CA ASN A 297 35.05 4.67 24.73
C ASN A 297 34.00 5.68 25.24
N LEU A 298 33.90 6.85 24.60
CA LEU A 298 32.92 7.88 24.95
C LEU A 298 31.52 7.48 24.48
N PRO A 299 30.48 7.78 25.27
CA PRO A 299 29.12 7.59 24.82
C PRO A 299 28.80 8.58 23.68
N VAL A 300 28.34 8.04 22.56
CA VAL A 300 27.82 8.75 21.39
C VAL A 300 26.36 8.37 21.24
N THR A 301 25.50 9.38 21.18
CA THR A 301 24.07 9.20 20.90
C THR A 301 23.90 8.92 19.41
N GLN A 302 23.15 7.87 19.09
CA GLN A 302 22.79 7.51 17.74
C GLN A 302 21.32 7.80 17.47
N GLN A 303 21.00 7.96 16.18
CA GLN A 303 19.62 8.14 15.77
C GLN A 303 18.79 6.90 16.13
N PRO A 304 17.59 7.06 16.73
CA PRO A 304 16.78 5.93 17.21
C PRO A 304 16.41 4.89 16.13
N TRP A 305 16.20 5.33 14.88
CA TRP A 305 15.90 4.43 13.77
C TRP A 305 17.02 3.41 13.51
N LEU A 306 18.28 3.78 13.78
CA LEU A 306 19.44 2.89 13.61
C LEU A 306 19.36 1.70 14.59
N GLN A 307 18.82 1.92 15.78
CA GLN A 307 18.62 0.86 16.77
C GLN A 307 17.53 -0.13 16.31
N ALA A 308 16.49 0.33 15.63
CA ALA A 308 15.47 -0.54 15.04
C ALA A 308 16.07 -1.44 13.94
N ILE A 309 16.91 -0.86 13.06
CA ILE A 309 17.66 -1.59 12.03
C ILE A 309 18.59 -2.62 12.67
N ARG A 310 19.36 -2.24 13.68
CA ARG A 310 20.26 -3.17 14.39
C ARG A 310 19.56 -4.37 14.97
N GLN A 311 18.39 -4.20 15.54
CA GLN A 311 17.64 -5.33 16.08
C GLN A 311 17.22 -6.32 14.99
N ARG A 312 16.86 -5.82 13.80
CA ARG A 312 16.58 -6.67 12.62
C ARG A 312 17.85 -7.38 12.15
N GLU A 313 18.93 -6.63 11.97
CA GLU A 313 20.21 -7.07 11.42
C GLU A 313 21.04 -7.94 12.40
N ALA A 314 20.77 -7.89 13.72
CA ALA A 314 21.56 -8.58 14.75
C ALA A 314 21.69 -10.10 14.52
N LYS A 315 20.64 -10.74 13.97
CA LYS A 315 20.64 -12.17 13.68
C LYS A 315 21.54 -12.52 12.49
N ALA A 316 21.72 -11.62 11.53
CA ALA A 316 22.54 -11.85 10.33
C ALA A 316 23.98 -12.26 10.70
N MET A 317 24.55 -11.68 11.75
CA MET A 317 25.90 -12.04 12.22
C MET A 317 26.00 -13.44 12.81
N TRP A 318 24.96 -13.88 13.50
CA TRP A 318 24.92 -15.25 13.96
C TRP A 318 24.81 -16.21 12.76
N TRP A 319 23.99 -15.87 11.76
CA TRP A 319 23.86 -16.66 10.55
C TRP A 319 25.12 -16.70 9.69
N ARG A 320 25.87 -15.61 9.61
CA ARG A 320 27.22 -15.58 9.00
C ARG A 320 28.13 -16.63 9.63
N ARG A 321 28.21 -16.65 10.95
CA ARG A 321 29.01 -17.65 11.69
C ARG A 321 28.49 -19.07 11.46
N VAL A 322 27.17 -19.27 11.44
CA VAL A 322 26.55 -20.59 11.21
C VAL A 322 26.80 -21.10 9.80
N ALA A 323 26.71 -20.24 8.78
CA ALA A 323 26.95 -20.58 7.37
C ALA A 323 28.40 -21.07 7.16
N GLN A 324 29.35 -20.47 7.86
CA GLN A 324 30.77 -20.79 7.79
C GLN A 324 31.20 -21.99 8.66
N LYS A 325 30.29 -22.58 9.44
CA LYS A 325 30.63 -23.74 10.28
C LYS A 325 31.12 -24.91 9.42
N LYS A 326 32.28 -25.45 9.80
CA LYS A 326 32.86 -26.68 9.22
C LYS A 326 32.19 -27.95 9.75
N LEU A 327 31.60 -27.89 10.95
CA LEU A 327 30.89 -29.02 11.57
C LEU A 327 29.55 -29.28 10.86
N PRO A 328 29.32 -30.49 10.33
CA PRO A 328 28.13 -30.80 9.55
C PRO A 328 26.92 -31.07 10.44
N ASP A 329 26.12 -30.05 10.73
CA ASP A 329 24.75 -30.27 11.20
C ASP A 329 23.80 -30.55 10.02
N ARG A 330 22.69 -31.25 10.28
CA ARG A 330 21.72 -31.62 9.23
C ARG A 330 21.21 -30.41 8.45
N GLN A 331 20.92 -29.30 9.14
CA GLN A 331 20.32 -28.11 8.53
C GLN A 331 21.31 -27.43 7.58
N ASN A 332 22.57 -27.29 7.98
CA ASN A 332 23.63 -26.77 7.12
C ASN A 332 23.95 -27.70 5.94
N ARG A 333 23.88 -29.02 6.12
CA ARG A 333 24.05 -29.97 5.01
C ARG A 333 22.97 -29.79 3.94
N GLN A 334 21.72 -29.61 4.34
CA GLN A 334 20.61 -29.36 3.40
C GLN A 334 20.79 -28.04 2.64
N ILE A 335 21.18 -26.96 3.32
CA ILE A 335 21.47 -25.67 2.68
C ILE A 335 22.61 -25.82 1.65
N LYS A 336 23.73 -26.44 2.02
CA LYS A 336 24.85 -26.67 1.10
C LYS A 336 24.50 -27.60 -0.06
N ALA A 337 23.57 -28.53 0.13
CA ALA A 337 23.05 -29.39 -0.94
C ALA A 337 22.22 -28.57 -1.93
N PHE A 338 21.26 -27.78 -1.42
CA PHE A 338 20.44 -26.87 -2.22
C PHE A 338 21.27 -25.90 -3.06
N ILE A 339 22.31 -25.28 -2.47
CA ILE A 339 23.21 -24.39 -3.20
C ILE A 339 23.95 -25.15 -4.31
N ARG A 340 24.57 -26.28 -3.99
CA ARG A 340 25.34 -27.07 -4.97
C ARG A 340 24.47 -27.53 -6.14
N GLU A 341 23.24 -27.96 -5.85
CA GLU A 341 22.29 -28.42 -6.86
C GLU A 341 21.88 -27.28 -7.78
N THR A 342 21.49 -26.14 -7.20
CA THR A 342 20.99 -24.98 -7.97
C THR A 342 22.11 -24.30 -8.77
N CYS A 343 23.32 -24.25 -8.23
CA CYS A 343 24.46 -23.55 -8.84
C CYS A 343 25.43 -24.48 -9.58
N ALA A 344 25.08 -25.74 -9.83
CA ALA A 344 26.00 -26.76 -10.36
C ALA A 344 26.69 -26.35 -11.68
N ALA A 345 26.00 -25.56 -12.52
CA ALA A 345 26.49 -25.09 -13.81
C ALA A 345 27.13 -23.69 -13.77
N ILE A 346 27.20 -23.04 -12.59
CA ILE A 346 27.66 -21.66 -12.44
C ILE A 346 29.01 -21.63 -11.70
N PRO A 347 30.09 -21.12 -12.33
CA PRO A 347 31.40 -21.00 -11.70
C PRO A 347 31.36 -20.29 -10.34
N ASP A 348 32.13 -20.79 -9.37
CA ASP A 348 32.22 -20.21 -8.01
C ASP A 348 32.75 -18.76 -8.00
N THR A 349 33.41 -18.33 -9.08
CA THR A 349 33.88 -16.94 -9.26
C THR A 349 32.73 -15.96 -9.53
N LEU A 350 31.59 -16.44 -10.03
CA LEU A 350 30.42 -15.62 -10.38
C LEU A 350 29.40 -15.59 -9.24
N LYS A 351 29.84 -15.13 -8.06
CA LYS A 351 29.05 -15.24 -6.83
C LYS A 351 27.69 -14.54 -6.87
N ALA A 352 27.59 -13.39 -7.54
CA ALA A 352 26.32 -12.69 -7.73
C ALA A 352 25.33 -13.51 -8.57
N ARG A 353 25.80 -14.10 -9.69
CA ARG A 353 24.99 -14.99 -10.56
C ARG A 353 24.55 -16.27 -9.85
N ARG A 354 25.37 -16.79 -8.94
CA ARG A 354 24.97 -17.93 -8.10
C ARG A 354 23.85 -17.56 -7.14
N MET A 355 23.91 -16.37 -6.53
CA MET A 355 22.82 -15.89 -5.67
C MET A 355 21.55 -15.55 -6.44
N GLU A 356 21.68 -14.99 -7.65
CA GLU A 356 20.56 -14.79 -8.58
C GLU A 356 19.83 -16.12 -8.84
N ALA A 357 20.55 -17.17 -9.25
CA ALA A 357 19.95 -18.48 -9.50
C ALA A 357 19.24 -19.08 -8.26
N LEU A 358 19.81 -18.90 -7.07
CA LEU A 358 19.18 -19.31 -5.81
C LEU A 358 17.89 -18.53 -5.54
N HIS A 359 17.93 -17.21 -5.74
CA HIS A 359 16.79 -16.33 -5.55
C HIS A 359 15.68 -16.65 -6.56
N GLU A 360 16.00 -16.82 -7.84
CA GLU A 360 15.04 -17.18 -8.88
C GLU A 360 14.35 -18.52 -8.60
N ARG A 361 15.10 -19.54 -8.15
CA ARG A 361 14.53 -20.82 -7.73
C ARG A 361 13.57 -20.65 -6.55
N ILE A 362 13.93 -19.83 -5.56
CA ILE A 362 13.03 -19.53 -4.44
C ILE A 362 11.79 -18.76 -4.91
N ALA A 363 11.95 -17.76 -5.78
CA ALA A 363 10.87 -16.92 -6.29
C ALA A 363 9.83 -17.75 -7.05
N ARG A 364 10.31 -18.67 -7.91
CA ARG A 364 9.49 -19.49 -8.80
C ARG A 364 8.91 -20.74 -8.14
N ASP A 365 9.75 -21.51 -7.43
CA ASP A 365 9.42 -22.91 -7.13
C ASP A 365 8.93 -23.09 -5.68
N PHE A 366 9.31 -22.22 -4.75
CA PHE A 366 8.95 -22.42 -3.34
C PHE A 366 7.45 -22.14 -3.07
N THR A 367 6.88 -22.75 -2.05
CA THR A 367 5.65 -22.27 -1.42
C THR A 367 5.97 -21.22 -0.36
N TYR A 368 4.98 -20.44 0.06
CA TYR A 368 5.13 -19.45 1.13
C TYR A 368 4.19 -19.74 2.29
N ASP A 369 4.71 -19.65 3.51
CA ASP A 369 3.99 -19.81 4.76
C ASP A 369 4.08 -18.50 5.55
N ALA A 370 2.93 -17.84 5.73
CA ALA A 370 2.83 -16.58 6.46
C ALA A 370 3.02 -16.75 7.98
N ASP A 371 3.15 -17.99 8.48
CA ASP A 371 3.42 -18.31 9.87
C ASP A 371 2.43 -17.70 10.87
N ARG A 372 1.20 -17.43 10.42
CA ARG A 372 0.14 -16.85 11.26
C ARG A 372 -0.03 -17.61 12.58
N ASP A 373 -0.06 -18.93 12.53
CA ASP A 373 -0.21 -19.78 13.71
C ASP A 373 1.03 -19.71 14.64
N TRP A 374 2.23 -19.56 14.08
CA TRP A 374 3.45 -19.40 14.88
C TRP A 374 3.41 -18.10 15.68
N TYR A 375 2.98 -17.05 15.03
CA TYR A 375 2.87 -15.72 15.60
C TYR A 375 1.78 -15.58 16.68
N PHE A 376 0.75 -16.42 16.62
CA PHE A 376 -0.28 -16.55 17.66
C PHE A 376 0.10 -17.59 18.75
N ASP A 377 1.36 -18.07 18.78
CA ASP A 377 1.85 -19.13 19.68
C ASP A 377 1.04 -20.45 19.59
N LEU A 378 0.37 -20.68 18.46
CA LEU A 378 -0.34 -21.93 18.14
C LEU A 378 0.62 -22.96 17.52
N ASP A 379 1.61 -22.50 16.75
CA ASP A 379 2.75 -23.31 16.28
C ASP A 379 4.04 -22.92 17.03
N ARG A 380 4.59 -23.85 17.80
CA ARG A 380 5.86 -23.65 18.53
C ARG A 380 7.08 -24.23 17.80
N SER A 381 6.94 -24.60 16.54
CA SER A 381 8.02 -25.13 15.74
C SER A 381 9.14 -24.10 15.53
N LEU A 382 10.37 -24.59 15.41
CA LEU A 382 11.51 -23.76 15.01
C LEU A 382 11.50 -23.56 13.50
N ALA A 383 12.10 -22.47 13.02
CA ALA A 383 12.19 -22.18 11.59
C ALA A 383 12.76 -23.34 10.75
N ARG A 384 13.84 -23.99 11.20
CA ARG A 384 14.50 -25.13 10.51
C ARG A 384 14.73 -24.89 9.01
N MET A 385 15.54 -23.88 8.69
CA MET A 385 15.81 -23.44 7.30
C MET A 385 16.36 -24.51 6.35
N GLY A 386 17.06 -25.54 6.87
CA GLY A 386 17.50 -26.66 6.05
C GLY A 386 16.34 -27.55 5.58
N ASP A 387 15.31 -27.70 6.41
CA ASP A 387 14.09 -28.38 6.00
C ASP A 387 13.28 -27.51 5.01
N GLN A 388 13.25 -26.19 5.20
CA GLN A 388 12.60 -25.26 4.27
C GLN A 388 13.14 -25.34 2.83
N VAL A 389 14.47 -25.36 2.64
CA VAL A 389 15.03 -25.49 1.28
C VAL A 389 14.85 -26.88 0.69
N ARG A 390 14.80 -27.93 1.52
CA ARG A 390 14.53 -29.30 1.07
C ARG A 390 13.08 -29.44 0.61
N ASP A 391 12.16 -28.85 1.37
CA ASP A 391 10.72 -28.96 1.14
C ASP A 391 10.18 -27.85 0.23
N GLU A 392 11.07 -27.01 -0.34
CA GLU A 392 10.75 -25.86 -1.17
C GLU A 392 9.63 -25.00 -0.54
N ARG A 393 9.81 -24.64 0.74
CA ARG A 393 8.86 -23.85 1.52
C ARG A 393 9.56 -22.71 2.24
N LEU A 394 9.23 -21.47 1.89
CA LEU A 394 9.72 -20.29 2.58
C LEU A 394 8.77 -19.91 3.73
N ARG A 395 9.30 -19.80 4.93
CA ARG A 395 8.58 -19.35 6.13
C ARG A 395 8.87 -17.88 6.43
N ASP A 396 7.83 -17.09 6.73
CA ASP A 396 7.98 -15.67 7.07
C ASP A 396 8.91 -15.44 8.26
N ILE A 397 8.84 -16.29 9.31
CA ILE A 397 9.63 -16.14 10.55
C ILE A 397 11.14 -16.25 10.33
N SER A 398 11.56 -16.74 9.16
CA SER A 398 12.97 -16.89 8.78
C SER A 398 13.26 -16.33 7.38
N ARG A 399 12.36 -15.52 6.82
CA ARG A 399 12.50 -14.99 5.47
C ARG A 399 13.81 -14.23 5.28
N TYR A 400 14.07 -13.30 6.20
CA TYR A 400 15.32 -12.54 6.26
C TYR A 400 16.53 -13.45 6.57
N ASP A 401 16.40 -14.29 7.59
CA ASP A 401 17.46 -15.17 8.09
C ASP A 401 17.96 -16.17 7.04
N LEU A 402 17.06 -16.71 6.20
CA LEU A 402 17.41 -17.64 5.13
C LEU A 402 18.28 -16.99 4.07
N TYR A 403 17.88 -15.81 3.59
CA TYR A 403 18.64 -15.07 2.60
C TYR A 403 19.99 -14.64 3.14
N SER A 404 20.03 -14.09 4.36
CA SER A 404 21.30 -13.75 5.02
C SER A 404 22.21 -14.98 5.11
N LYS A 405 21.67 -16.15 5.44
CA LYS A 405 22.44 -17.40 5.50
C LYS A 405 22.95 -17.85 4.13
N LEU A 406 22.14 -17.77 3.07
CA LEU A 406 22.55 -18.14 1.71
C LEU A 406 23.65 -17.21 1.18
N LEU A 407 23.49 -15.90 1.34
CA LEU A 407 24.49 -14.89 0.97
C LEU A 407 25.84 -15.15 1.64
N ASN A 408 25.82 -15.40 2.95
CA ASN A 408 27.03 -15.70 3.71
C ASN A 408 27.62 -17.08 3.38
N ALA A 409 26.82 -18.06 2.97
CA ALA A 409 27.30 -19.38 2.57
C ALA A 409 28.08 -19.33 1.24
N GLU A 410 27.63 -18.49 0.31
CA GLU A 410 28.32 -18.22 -0.96
C GLU A 410 29.48 -17.21 -0.81
N GLY A 411 29.65 -16.64 0.39
CA GLY A 411 30.69 -15.65 0.66
C GLY A 411 30.50 -14.35 -0.12
N ASN A 412 29.24 -13.93 -0.30
CA ASN A 412 28.87 -12.63 -0.85
C ASN A 412 28.81 -11.58 0.25
N ASP A 413 29.56 -10.49 0.08
CA ASP A 413 29.29 -9.25 0.79
C ASP A 413 27.99 -8.66 0.23
N HIS A 414 27.13 -8.17 1.12
CA HIS A 414 25.81 -7.67 0.76
C HIS A 414 25.42 -6.50 1.65
N VAL A 415 24.49 -5.71 1.13
CA VAL A 415 23.80 -4.66 1.87
C VAL A 415 22.31 -5.00 1.97
N THR A 416 21.67 -4.50 3.01
CA THR A 416 20.20 -4.45 3.10
C THR A 416 19.76 -3.05 2.66
N ALA A 417 18.87 -2.98 1.68
CA ALA A 417 18.25 -1.72 1.25
C ALA A 417 16.85 -1.62 1.85
N TYR A 418 16.57 -0.58 2.63
CA TYR A 418 15.26 -0.30 3.21
C TYR A 418 14.49 0.68 2.33
N LEU A 419 13.23 0.38 2.06
CA LEU A 419 12.44 1.06 1.05
C LEU A 419 11.22 1.76 1.64
N LEU A 420 10.75 2.78 0.93
CA LEU A 420 9.43 3.36 1.07
C LEU A 420 8.73 3.28 -0.29
N ASP A 421 7.42 3.02 -0.27
CA ASP A 421 6.57 3.15 -1.45
C ASP A 421 6.57 4.60 -1.91
N LYS A 422 6.94 4.88 -3.16
CA LYS A 422 7.05 6.24 -3.68
C LYS A 422 5.72 7.01 -3.66
N ARG A 423 4.58 6.32 -3.61
CA ARG A 423 3.25 6.93 -3.42
C ARG A 423 3.08 7.53 -2.03
N SER A 424 3.79 6.98 -1.04
CA SER A 424 3.79 7.43 0.35
C SER A 424 4.91 8.45 0.64
N GLY A 425 5.80 8.74 -0.32
CA GLY A 425 6.91 9.69 -0.21
C GLY A 425 8.29 9.05 -0.42
N ARG A 426 9.34 9.75 -0.01
CA ARG A 426 10.74 9.34 -0.23
C ARG A 426 11.52 9.28 1.07
N LEU A 427 12.44 8.31 1.16
CA LEU A 427 13.43 8.27 2.23
C LEU A 427 14.54 9.27 1.95
N ASP A 428 14.90 10.05 2.97
CA ASP A 428 16.04 10.96 2.95
C ASP A 428 16.63 11.14 4.36
N ASP A 429 17.56 12.09 4.50
CA ASP A 429 18.24 12.39 5.76
C ASP A 429 17.32 12.99 6.84
N ARG A 430 16.15 13.49 6.46
CA ARG A 430 15.16 14.11 7.34
C ARG A 430 14.02 13.15 7.67
N PHE A 431 13.55 12.41 6.68
CA PHE A 431 12.43 11.49 6.79
C PHE A 431 12.88 10.06 6.50
N THR A 432 13.10 9.32 7.58
CA THR A 432 13.45 7.90 7.50
C THR A 432 12.26 6.99 7.79
N THR A 433 11.06 7.52 8.02
CA THR A 433 9.89 6.76 8.51
C THR A 433 10.18 5.84 9.72
N PRO A 434 9.20 5.11 10.23
CA PRO A 434 9.46 3.93 11.06
C PRO A 434 10.20 2.82 10.28
N MET A 435 11.53 2.91 10.18
CA MET A 435 12.44 1.95 9.52
C MET A 435 12.18 0.47 9.82
N ARG A 436 11.52 0.16 10.93
CA ARG A 436 11.14 -1.19 11.31
C ARG A 436 10.04 -1.78 10.44
N ASP A 437 9.07 -0.99 10.01
CA ASP A 437 7.93 -1.50 9.24
C ASP A 437 8.22 -1.48 7.74
N ASN A 438 9.28 -0.75 7.35
CA ASN A 438 9.74 -0.68 5.98
C ASN A 438 10.11 -2.03 5.38
N GLU A 439 9.78 -2.11 4.10
CA GLU A 439 10.19 -3.15 3.17
C GLU A 439 11.69 -3.11 2.94
N TRP A 440 12.22 -4.24 2.47
CA TRP A 440 13.67 -4.39 2.34
C TRP A 440 14.07 -5.34 1.22
N LEU A 441 15.22 -5.05 0.62
CA LEU A 441 15.89 -5.85 -0.41
C LEU A 441 17.29 -6.26 0.07
N PHE A 442 17.81 -7.34 -0.49
CA PHE A 442 19.25 -7.61 -0.45
C PHE A 442 19.90 -7.11 -1.73
N GLY A 443 21.02 -6.41 -1.59
CA GLY A 443 21.87 -5.96 -2.69
C GLY A 443 23.23 -6.65 -2.69
N ILE A 444 23.67 -7.15 -3.84
CA ILE A 444 25.04 -7.68 -4.06
C ILE A 444 25.68 -6.93 -5.22
N GLY A 445 26.94 -6.50 -5.09
CA GLY A 445 27.69 -5.95 -6.22
C GLY A 445 28.01 -7.03 -7.27
N ASP A 446 27.71 -6.78 -8.54
CA ASP A 446 27.94 -7.73 -9.64
C ASP A 446 29.00 -7.26 -10.65
N GLY A 447 29.64 -6.12 -10.39
CA GLY A 447 30.65 -5.49 -11.24
C GLY A 447 30.10 -4.47 -12.23
N ALA A 448 28.82 -4.57 -12.62
CA ALA A 448 28.12 -3.58 -13.45
C ALA A 448 27.24 -2.65 -12.60
N GLY A 449 26.84 -3.10 -11.42
CA GLY A 449 26.03 -2.36 -10.46
C GLY A 449 25.67 -3.22 -9.26
N MET A 450 24.42 -3.09 -8.80
CA MET A 450 23.85 -3.85 -7.71
C MET A 450 22.76 -4.79 -8.24
N LEU A 451 22.87 -6.07 -7.88
CA LEU A 451 21.81 -7.06 -8.04
C LEU A 451 20.89 -6.97 -6.82
N TRP A 452 19.63 -6.58 -7.06
CA TRP A 452 18.60 -6.45 -6.03
C TRP A 452 17.71 -7.68 -5.96
N MET A 453 17.41 -8.15 -4.76
CA MET A 453 16.56 -9.32 -4.55
C MET A 453 15.56 -9.05 -3.43
N HIS A 454 14.27 -9.22 -3.72
CA HIS A 454 13.21 -9.14 -2.73
C HIS A 454 12.78 -10.54 -2.27
N PRO A 455 13.00 -10.93 -1.01
CA PRO A 455 12.48 -12.20 -0.52
C PRO A 455 10.95 -12.22 -0.53
N LYS A 456 10.38 -13.16 -1.28
CA LYS A 456 8.94 -13.20 -1.52
C LYS A 456 8.10 -13.31 -0.25
N ARG A 457 6.89 -12.73 -0.33
CA ARG A 457 5.89 -12.68 0.75
C ARG A 457 4.61 -13.46 0.45
N ARG A 458 4.60 -14.15 -0.69
CA ARG A 458 3.46 -14.85 -1.27
C ARG A 458 3.96 -16.07 -2.03
N ARG A 459 3.04 -16.84 -2.61
CA ARG A 459 3.39 -18.06 -3.34
C ARG A 459 4.36 -17.74 -4.47
N HIS A 460 4.14 -16.66 -5.21
CA HIS A 460 5.09 -16.18 -6.23
C HIS A 460 5.90 -14.99 -5.72
N GLY A 461 7.19 -14.99 -6.06
CA GLY A 461 8.10 -13.89 -5.82
C GLY A 461 8.39 -13.07 -7.08
N TRP A 462 9.02 -11.94 -6.85
CA TRP A 462 9.74 -11.22 -7.91
C TRP A 462 11.11 -11.84 -8.14
N PHE A 463 11.60 -11.76 -9.36
CA PHE A 463 12.93 -12.18 -9.77
C PHE A 463 13.99 -11.14 -9.39
N ALA A 464 15.26 -11.46 -9.62
CA ALA A 464 16.33 -10.52 -9.35
C ALA A 464 16.18 -9.27 -10.23
N ASN A 465 16.42 -8.10 -9.66
CA ASN A 465 16.19 -6.77 -10.27
C ASN A 465 14.74 -6.50 -10.70
N GLU A 466 13.79 -7.38 -10.36
CA GLU A 466 12.39 -7.12 -10.63
C GLU A 466 11.78 -6.33 -9.47
N LEU A 467 11.52 -5.05 -9.72
CA LEU A 467 10.94 -4.13 -8.76
C LEU A 467 9.56 -3.69 -9.26
N PRO A 468 8.54 -3.64 -8.38
CA PRO A 468 7.26 -3.02 -8.73
C PRO A 468 7.44 -1.50 -8.93
N PHE A 469 6.58 -0.88 -9.74
CA PHE A 469 6.63 0.55 -10.09
C PHE A 469 6.71 1.46 -8.86
N TYR A 470 6.09 1.06 -7.74
CA TYR A 470 6.07 1.83 -6.50
C TYR A 470 7.40 1.81 -5.74
N TRP A 471 8.38 1.01 -6.17
CA TRP A 471 9.76 1.03 -5.69
C TRP A 471 10.78 1.43 -6.77
N GLU A 472 10.46 1.29 -8.05
CA GLU A 472 11.33 1.79 -9.11
C GLU A 472 11.57 3.30 -8.98
N GLY A 473 12.84 3.72 -9.04
CA GLY A 473 13.24 5.13 -8.87
C GLY A 473 13.06 5.68 -7.44
N SER A 474 12.69 4.85 -6.46
CA SER A 474 12.58 5.33 -5.07
C SER A 474 13.94 5.38 -4.37
N ASN A 475 14.08 6.27 -3.39
CA ASN A 475 15.27 6.33 -2.55
C ASN A 475 15.24 5.17 -1.54
N ALA A 476 16.31 4.40 -1.50
CA ALA A 476 16.53 3.32 -0.56
C ALA A 476 17.66 3.66 0.42
N LEU A 477 17.44 3.40 1.71
CA LEU A 477 18.49 3.48 2.72
C LEU A 477 19.33 2.20 2.73
N LEU A 478 20.62 2.31 2.42
CA LEU A 478 21.54 1.19 2.41
C LEU A 478 22.20 0.98 3.78
N ILE A 479 22.11 -0.25 4.26
CA ILE A 479 22.74 -0.70 5.49
C ILE A 479 23.74 -1.81 5.14
N ASP A 480 25.01 -1.49 5.30
CA ASP A 480 26.08 -2.49 5.32
C ASP A 480 26.22 -3.05 6.73
N LEU A 481 26.10 -4.37 6.86
CA LEU A 481 26.15 -5.05 8.16
C LEU A 481 27.51 -4.87 8.85
N GLN A 482 28.63 -4.87 8.12
CA GLN A 482 29.95 -4.64 8.71
C GLN A 482 30.09 -3.22 9.23
N ARG A 483 29.66 -2.21 8.46
CA ARG A 483 29.63 -0.80 8.90
C ARG A 483 28.74 -0.62 10.13
N LEU A 484 27.57 -1.25 10.12
CA LEU A 484 26.60 -1.21 11.22
C LEU A 484 27.19 -1.73 12.54
N ILE A 485 27.98 -2.81 12.46
CA ILE A 485 28.65 -3.44 13.61
C ILE A 485 29.92 -2.72 14.02
N ALA A 486 30.63 -2.16 13.04
CA ALA A 486 31.83 -1.35 13.27
C ALA A 486 31.51 0.00 13.93
N ASP A 487 30.22 0.36 14.01
CA ASP A 487 29.77 1.68 14.43
C ASP A 487 30.41 2.78 13.56
N ASP A 488 30.48 2.52 12.25
CA ASP A 488 31.06 3.45 11.28
C ASP A 488 30.34 4.81 11.36
N PRO A 489 31.06 5.93 11.63
CA PRO A 489 30.46 7.25 11.78
C PRO A 489 30.06 7.88 10.43
N SER A 490 30.40 7.25 9.31
CA SER A 490 30.05 7.74 7.98
C SER A 490 28.53 7.89 7.82
N PRO A 491 28.06 8.90 7.09
CA PRO A 491 26.64 9.20 6.97
C PRO A 491 25.85 8.02 6.39
N PRO A 492 24.53 7.94 6.69
CA PRO A 492 23.63 7.02 6.03
C PRO A 492 23.72 7.18 4.51
N LEU A 493 23.72 6.07 3.79
CA LEU A 493 23.81 6.08 2.33
C LEU A 493 22.41 5.86 1.75
N PHE A 494 21.90 6.86 1.04
CA PHE A 494 20.68 6.73 0.24
C PHE A 494 21.07 6.52 -1.22
N VAL A 495 20.42 5.57 -1.87
CA VAL A 495 20.59 5.32 -3.31
C VAL A 495 19.24 5.29 -3.99
N GLU A 496 19.18 5.78 -5.22
CA GLU A 496 18.00 5.60 -6.06
C GLU A 496 18.00 4.19 -6.64
N LEU A 497 16.87 3.50 -6.52
CA LEU A 497 16.68 2.19 -7.11
C LEU A 497 16.56 2.28 -8.65
N PRO A 498 17.00 1.24 -9.39
CA PRO A 498 16.90 1.25 -10.84
C PRO A 498 15.45 1.32 -11.31
N THR A 499 15.25 1.92 -12.48
CA THR A 499 13.99 1.96 -13.21
C THR A 499 14.04 1.01 -14.41
N GLY A 500 12.91 0.38 -14.74
CA GLY A 500 12.78 -0.44 -15.95
C GLY A 500 12.70 0.41 -17.22
N ASP A 501 12.79 -0.24 -18.38
CA ASP A 501 12.51 0.41 -19.68
C ASP A 501 10.99 0.66 -19.79
N PRO A 502 10.53 1.93 -19.83
CA PRO A 502 9.11 2.24 -19.91
C PRO A 502 8.43 1.65 -21.15
N ALA A 503 9.15 1.55 -22.28
CA ALA A 503 8.62 0.98 -23.52
C ALA A 503 8.35 -0.54 -23.42
N ALA A 504 8.91 -1.21 -22.41
CA ALA A 504 8.70 -2.62 -22.17
C ALA A 504 7.42 -2.94 -21.38
N ASN A 505 6.75 -1.93 -20.82
CA ASN A 505 5.50 -2.07 -20.06
C ASN A 505 4.31 -2.29 -21.00
N VAL A 506 4.18 -3.54 -21.45
CA VAL A 506 3.16 -3.94 -22.43
C VAL A 506 2.27 -5.04 -21.86
N ARG A 507 0.97 -4.84 -21.96
CA ARG A 507 -0.03 -5.89 -21.81
C ARG A 507 -0.82 -6.01 -23.10
N ALA A 508 -0.94 -7.23 -23.60
CA ALA A 508 -1.81 -7.55 -24.73
C ALA A 508 -2.64 -8.79 -24.40
N MET A 509 -3.96 -8.68 -24.51
CA MET A 509 -4.88 -9.82 -24.46
C MET A 509 -5.65 -9.91 -25.76
N GLU A 510 -5.48 -11.01 -26.48
CA GLU A 510 -6.17 -11.26 -27.75
C GLU A 510 -7.15 -12.42 -27.60
N HIS A 511 -8.44 -12.14 -27.69
CA HIS A 511 -9.52 -13.12 -27.70
C HIS A 511 -9.89 -13.44 -29.14
N ARG A 512 -9.88 -14.73 -29.49
CA ARG A 512 -10.36 -15.24 -30.78
C ARG A 512 -11.54 -16.13 -30.51
N LEU A 513 -12.74 -15.62 -30.73
CA LEU A 513 -13.98 -16.27 -30.33
C LEU A 513 -14.81 -16.63 -31.56
N ARG A 514 -15.23 -17.88 -31.63
CA ARG A 514 -16.23 -18.35 -32.58
C ARG A 514 -17.60 -18.33 -31.92
N ILE A 515 -18.54 -17.63 -32.52
CA ILE A 515 -19.88 -17.38 -31.99
C ILE A 515 -20.92 -18.19 -32.77
N ASP A 516 -21.72 -18.96 -32.04
CA ASP A 516 -22.88 -19.68 -32.55
C ASP A 516 -24.16 -19.00 -32.05
N LEU A 517 -24.80 -18.21 -32.92
CA LEU A 517 -26.00 -17.44 -32.56
C LEU A 517 -27.22 -18.34 -32.31
N ASP A 518 -27.24 -19.58 -32.81
CA ASP A 518 -28.35 -20.51 -32.59
C ASP A 518 -28.33 -21.06 -31.16
N LYS A 519 -27.13 -21.20 -30.58
CA LYS A 519 -26.91 -21.65 -29.20
C LYS A 519 -26.69 -20.50 -28.22
N ALA A 520 -26.44 -19.31 -28.73
CA ALA A 520 -26.03 -18.14 -27.95
C ALA A 520 -24.74 -18.36 -27.13
N ASP A 521 -23.84 -19.21 -27.66
CA ASP A 521 -22.58 -19.58 -27.03
C ASP A 521 -21.39 -19.08 -27.85
N ALA A 522 -20.26 -18.87 -27.18
CA ALA A 522 -18.97 -18.61 -27.81
C ALA A 522 -17.91 -19.60 -27.32
N ALA A 523 -16.98 -19.97 -28.19
CA ALA A 523 -15.83 -20.80 -27.83
C ALA A 523 -14.58 -20.32 -28.58
N GLY A 524 -13.41 -20.45 -27.97
CA GLY A 524 -12.20 -19.95 -28.61
C GLY A 524 -10.97 -19.96 -27.70
N ASP A 525 -10.00 -19.12 -28.04
CA ASP A 525 -8.79 -18.95 -27.25
C ASP A 525 -8.48 -17.49 -26.93
N ALA A 526 -7.87 -17.28 -25.77
CA ALA A 526 -7.29 -16.02 -25.36
C ALA A 526 -5.77 -16.15 -25.27
N ARG A 527 -5.04 -15.24 -25.92
CA ARG A 527 -3.58 -15.13 -25.84
C ARG A 527 -3.24 -13.98 -24.91
N ILE A 528 -2.46 -14.28 -23.88
CA ILE A 528 -2.03 -13.32 -22.88
C ILE A 528 -0.54 -13.04 -23.07
N LEU A 529 -0.19 -11.76 -23.13
CA LEU A 529 1.18 -11.27 -23.10
C LEU A 529 1.29 -10.19 -22.02
N LEU A 530 2.13 -10.42 -21.02
CA LEU A 530 2.52 -9.43 -20.02
C LEU A 530 4.03 -9.19 -20.15
N SER A 531 4.45 -7.93 -20.09
CA SER A 531 5.85 -7.50 -20.17
C SER A 531 6.09 -6.31 -19.25
N GLY A 532 7.28 -6.24 -18.64
CA GLY A 532 7.64 -5.16 -17.71
C GLY A 532 6.76 -5.17 -16.47
N GLN A 533 6.30 -4.00 -16.03
CA GLN A 533 5.47 -3.83 -14.83
C GLN A 533 4.17 -4.64 -14.87
N PHE A 534 3.55 -4.85 -16.04
CA PHE A 534 2.39 -5.75 -16.16
C PHE A 534 2.72 -7.20 -15.79
N SER A 535 3.92 -7.67 -16.15
CA SER A 535 4.37 -9.00 -15.73
C SER A 535 4.65 -9.01 -14.23
N THR A 536 5.31 -7.98 -13.70
CA THR A 536 5.65 -7.82 -12.27
C THR A 536 4.41 -7.87 -11.37
N LEU A 537 3.35 -7.17 -11.75
CA LEU A 537 2.13 -7.02 -10.94
C LEU A 537 1.07 -8.10 -11.23
N GLY A 538 0.93 -8.50 -12.50
CA GLY A 538 -0.22 -9.27 -12.97
C GLY A 538 -0.02 -10.79 -13.04
N ARG A 539 1.20 -11.28 -13.30
CA ARG A 539 1.42 -12.71 -13.61
C ARG A 539 0.98 -13.66 -12.50
N ALA A 540 1.00 -13.19 -11.24
CA ALA A 540 0.61 -13.98 -10.08
C ALA A 540 -0.83 -14.53 -10.21
N ALA A 541 -1.73 -13.78 -10.85
CA ALA A 541 -3.11 -14.21 -11.12
C ALA A 541 -3.18 -15.48 -11.98
N PHE A 542 -2.27 -15.61 -12.95
CA PHE A 542 -2.21 -16.74 -13.89
C PHE A 542 -1.46 -17.95 -13.32
N LEU A 543 -0.61 -17.72 -12.33
CA LEU A 543 0.15 -18.76 -11.66
C LEU A 543 -0.59 -19.35 -10.43
N GLY A 544 -1.84 -18.97 -10.20
CA GLY A 544 -2.68 -19.49 -9.12
C GLY A 544 -2.33 -18.89 -7.75
N ASP A 545 -1.98 -17.60 -7.73
CA ASP A 545 -1.78 -16.81 -6.52
C ASP A 545 -2.64 -15.54 -6.59
N ARG A 546 -2.68 -14.79 -5.48
CA ARG A 546 -3.38 -13.51 -5.39
C ARG A 546 -2.46 -12.39 -5.86
N ILE A 547 -2.99 -11.53 -6.73
CA ILE A 547 -2.34 -10.26 -7.07
C ILE A 547 -2.06 -9.42 -5.83
N ASP A 548 -1.04 -8.57 -5.92
CA ASP A 548 -0.80 -7.56 -4.90
C ASP A 548 -2.10 -6.82 -4.58
N SER A 549 -2.45 -6.76 -3.30
CA SER A 549 -3.69 -6.15 -2.88
C SER A 549 -3.61 -4.63 -2.88
N THR A 550 -2.41 -4.06 -2.92
CA THR A 550 -2.16 -2.61 -2.88
C THR A 550 -2.20 -1.92 -4.25
N VAL A 551 -2.48 -2.69 -5.32
CA VAL A 551 -2.57 -2.20 -6.70
C VAL A 551 -3.96 -2.45 -7.27
N HIS A 552 -4.25 -1.81 -8.42
CA HIS A 552 -5.53 -1.96 -9.10
C HIS A 552 -5.85 -3.43 -9.44
N PRO A 553 -7.05 -3.96 -9.13
CA PRO A 553 -7.38 -5.36 -9.37
C PRO A 553 -7.32 -5.76 -10.85
N SER A 554 -7.56 -4.82 -11.78
CA SER A 554 -7.46 -5.05 -13.23
C SER A 554 -6.09 -5.54 -13.69
N TYR A 555 -4.99 -5.30 -12.96
CA TYR A 555 -3.70 -5.91 -13.30
C TYR A 555 -3.74 -7.44 -13.29
N GLY A 556 -4.60 -8.02 -12.45
CA GLY A 556 -4.87 -9.46 -12.35
C GLY A 556 -6.03 -9.97 -13.18
N HIS A 557 -6.57 -9.18 -14.12
CA HIS A 557 -7.64 -9.63 -14.98
C HIS A 557 -7.22 -10.88 -15.77
N SER A 558 -8.07 -11.90 -15.80
CA SER A 558 -7.83 -13.17 -16.47
C SER A 558 -9.04 -13.51 -17.35
N PRO A 559 -8.84 -13.88 -18.63
CA PRO A 559 -9.92 -14.33 -19.51
C PRO A 559 -10.76 -15.48 -18.93
N ALA A 560 -10.13 -16.37 -18.15
CA ALA A 560 -10.80 -17.45 -17.45
C ALA A 560 -11.81 -17.00 -16.37
N HIS A 561 -11.78 -15.73 -15.97
CA HIS A 561 -12.70 -15.15 -14.97
C HIS A 561 -13.76 -14.24 -15.59
N LEU A 562 -13.86 -14.19 -16.92
CA LEU A 562 -14.95 -13.49 -17.59
C LEU A 562 -16.30 -14.06 -17.14
N PRO A 563 -17.37 -13.23 -17.07
CA PRO A 563 -18.71 -13.71 -16.79
C PRO A 563 -19.09 -14.87 -17.72
N HIS A 564 -19.61 -15.95 -17.13
CA HIS A 564 -20.02 -17.17 -17.84
C HIS A 564 -18.91 -17.92 -18.62
N ALA A 565 -17.66 -17.53 -18.47
CA ALA A 565 -16.54 -18.25 -19.06
C ALA A 565 -16.16 -19.47 -18.22
N ALA A 566 -15.80 -20.55 -18.92
CA ALA A 566 -15.20 -21.76 -18.40
C ALA A 566 -13.84 -21.97 -19.08
N LEU A 567 -12.80 -22.12 -18.26
CA LEU A 567 -11.47 -22.50 -18.72
C LEU A 567 -11.46 -23.99 -19.09
N ILE A 568 -11.22 -24.29 -20.36
CA ILE A 568 -11.13 -25.64 -20.89
C ILE A 568 -9.70 -26.19 -20.76
N GLY A 569 -8.71 -25.34 -21.05
CA GLY A 569 -7.31 -25.73 -21.01
C GLY A 569 -6.35 -24.55 -21.06
N THR A 570 -5.08 -24.80 -20.73
CA THR A 570 -3.99 -23.83 -20.85
C THR A 570 -2.84 -24.43 -21.66
N SER A 571 -2.17 -23.60 -22.45
CA SER A 571 -1.03 -23.97 -23.29
C SER A 571 -0.04 -22.80 -23.43
N ASP A 572 1.12 -23.06 -24.04
CA ASP A 572 2.14 -22.05 -24.37
C ASP A 572 2.59 -21.17 -23.20
N ARG A 573 2.61 -21.74 -21.98
CA ARG A 573 3.04 -21.00 -20.78
C ARG A 573 4.55 -20.76 -20.82
N VAL A 574 4.94 -19.49 -20.89
CA VAL A 574 6.33 -19.04 -20.85
C VAL A 574 6.50 -17.99 -19.76
N LEU A 575 7.51 -18.17 -18.91
CA LEU A 575 7.91 -17.22 -17.88
C LEU A 575 9.40 -16.91 -18.06
N GLN A 576 9.72 -15.64 -18.32
CA GLN A 576 11.07 -15.15 -18.48
C GLN A 576 11.48 -14.36 -17.24
N SER A 577 12.63 -14.72 -16.64
CA SER A 577 13.18 -14.06 -15.46
C SER A 577 14.18 -12.95 -15.77
N ASP A 578 14.59 -12.78 -17.03
CA ASP A 578 15.43 -11.66 -17.46
C ASP A 578 14.60 -10.45 -17.89
N PRO A 579 15.07 -9.20 -17.63
CA PRO A 579 14.41 -8.00 -18.11
C PRO A 579 14.40 -7.93 -19.66
N PRO A 580 13.31 -7.44 -20.28
CA PRO A 580 12.05 -7.12 -19.64
C PRO A 580 11.32 -8.42 -19.25
N PHE A 581 10.95 -8.53 -17.97
CA PHE A 581 10.28 -9.71 -17.41
C PHE A 581 9.01 -9.97 -18.20
N ARG A 582 8.79 -11.22 -18.64
CA ARG A 582 7.69 -11.57 -19.54
C ARG A 582 6.94 -12.79 -19.06
N PHE A 583 5.62 -12.72 -19.23
CA PHE A 583 4.73 -13.85 -19.07
C PHE A 583 3.87 -14.00 -20.32
N ARG A 584 3.76 -15.23 -20.82
CA ARG A 584 2.86 -15.59 -21.92
C ARG A 584 2.09 -16.84 -21.56
N GLU A 585 0.82 -16.87 -21.95
CA GLU A 585 -0.03 -18.05 -21.83
C GLU A 585 -1.13 -17.99 -22.89
N ARG A 586 -1.60 -19.16 -23.32
CA ARG A 586 -2.82 -19.31 -24.10
C ARG A 586 -3.85 -20.07 -23.29
N GLN A 587 -5.06 -19.53 -23.21
CA GLN A 587 -6.21 -20.12 -22.52
C GLN A 587 -7.27 -20.52 -23.53
N GLU A 588 -7.77 -21.75 -23.44
CA GLU A 588 -8.93 -22.22 -24.21
C GLU A 588 -10.20 -21.99 -23.39
N LEU A 589 -11.19 -21.35 -23.99
CA LEU A 589 -12.37 -20.82 -23.30
C LEU A 589 -13.66 -21.32 -23.95
N ALA A 590 -14.65 -21.62 -23.12
CA ALA A 590 -16.04 -21.71 -23.50
C ALA A 590 -16.82 -20.66 -22.73
N ILE A 591 -17.62 -19.84 -23.41
CA ILE A 591 -18.39 -18.75 -22.80
C ILE A 591 -19.85 -18.98 -23.14
N ALA A 592 -20.61 -19.44 -22.15
CA ALA A 592 -22.03 -19.70 -22.32
C ALA A 592 -22.84 -18.41 -22.12
N GLN A 593 -23.99 -18.27 -22.76
CA GLN A 593 -24.96 -17.19 -22.47
C GLN A 593 -24.43 -15.75 -22.61
N TRP A 594 -23.26 -15.56 -23.24
CA TRP A 594 -22.72 -14.23 -23.46
C TRP A 594 -23.49 -13.46 -24.54
N VAL A 595 -24.03 -14.19 -25.50
CA VAL A 595 -24.89 -13.63 -26.54
C VAL A 595 -26.31 -13.55 -26.00
N THR A 596 -26.86 -12.35 -25.92
CA THR A 596 -28.24 -12.13 -25.47
C THR A 596 -29.15 -11.84 -26.66
N PRO A 597 -30.20 -12.63 -26.93
CA PRO A 597 -31.19 -12.28 -27.95
C PRO A 597 -32.01 -11.06 -27.52
N GLU A 598 -32.15 -10.10 -28.41
CA GLU A 598 -32.99 -8.90 -28.28
C GLU A 598 -34.22 -9.02 -29.22
N ALA A 599 -35.12 -8.02 -29.20
CA ALA A 599 -36.24 -7.93 -30.13
C ALA A 599 -35.77 -7.83 -31.60
N ASP A 600 -36.66 -8.11 -32.55
CA ASP A 600 -36.41 -7.96 -34.00
C ASP A 600 -35.22 -8.78 -34.55
N GLY A 601 -34.93 -9.92 -33.92
CA GLY A 601 -33.88 -10.85 -34.34
C GLY A 601 -32.46 -10.30 -34.15
N LEU A 602 -32.30 -9.32 -33.26
CA LEU A 602 -31.00 -8.78 -32.85
C LEU A 602 -30.36 -9.66 -31.77
N PHE A 603 -29.04 -9.66 -31.77
CA PHE A 603 -28.22 -10.28 -30.73
C PHE A 603 -27.27 -9.23 -30.17
N ALA A 604 -27.20 -9.12 -28.85
CA ALA A 604 -26.33 -8.21 -28.12
C ALA A 604 -25.22 -8.99 -27.40
N MET A 605 -24.01 -8.43 -27.42
CA MET A 605 -22.85 -8.94 -26.71
C MET A 605 -22.21 -7.80 -25.91
N GLU A 606 -22.12 -7.97 -24.59
CA GLU A 606 -21.46 -7.01 -23.70
C GLU A 606 -19.94 -7.16 -23.79
N LEU A 607 -19.24 -6.09 -24.16
CA LEU A 607 -17.80 -6.11 -24.40
C LEU A 607 -16.99 -5.64 -23.19
N GLN A 608 -17.60 -4.87 -22.29
CA GLN A 608 -16.90 -4.27 -21.14
C GLN A 608 -16.08 -5.28 -20.32
N PRO A 609 -16.58 -6.51 -20.04
CA PRO A 609 -15.80 -7.47 -19.25
C PRO A 609 -14.45 -7.85 -19.86
N PHE A 610 -14.28 -7.69 -21.18
CA PHE A 610 -13.04 -7.96 -21.90
C PHE A 610 -12.04 -6.79 -21.85
N PHE A 611 -12.49 -5.58 -21.51
CA PHE A 611 -11.66 -4.37 -21.51
C PHE A 611 -11.28 -3.99 -20.07
N ALA A 612 -10.40 -4.77 -19.47
CA ALA A 612 -9.99 -4.57 -18.08
C ALA A 612 -8.74 -3.69 -17.96
N HIS A 613 -8.80 -2.46 -18.48
CA HIS A 613 -7.72 -1.50 -18.29
C HIS A 613 -7.50 -1.20 -16.80
N ALA A 614 -6.23 -1.03 -16.38
CA ALA A 614 -5.87 -0.67 -15.01
C ALA A 614 -5.82 0.86 -14.89
N VAL A 615 -6.93 1.45 -14.50
CA VAL A 615 -7.10 2.90 -14.35
C VAL A 615 -7.82 3.21 -13.04
N ALA A 616 -7.62 4.42 -12.50
CA ALA A 616 -8.23 4.79 -11.23
C ALA A 616 -9.77 4.91 -11.33
N ASP A 617 -10.47 4.38 -10.33
CA ASP A 617 -11.92 4.53 -10.19
C ASP A 617 -12.27 5.82 -9.43
N GLY A 618 -13.44 6.40 -9.73
CA GLY A 618 -13.99 7.51 -8.93
C GLY A 618 -13.25 8.83 -9.03
N PHE A 619 -12.36 9.00 -10.02
CA PHE A 619 -11.71 10.27 -10.32
C PHE A 619 -12.75 11.34 -10.66
N ARG A 620 -12.57 12.55 -10.12
CA ARG A 620 -13.37 13.74 -10.42
C ARG A 620 -12.43 14.89 -10.77
N ALA A 621 -12.71 15.62 -11.85
CA ALA A 621 -11.93 16.80 -12.23
C ALA A 621 -12.28 18.05 -11.42
N GLU A 622 -13.49 18.10 -10.87
CA GLU A 622 -13.99 19.23 -10.10
C GLU A 622 -13.11 19.49 -8.88
N SER A 623 -12.71 20.74 -8.71
CA SER A 623 -11.91 21.23 -7.56
C SER A 623 -10.61 20.49 -7.32
N ARG A 624 -9.99 19.97 -8.40
CA ARG A 624 -8.68 19.31 -8.31
C ARG A 624 -7.55 20.34 -8.15
N ASP A 625 -6.72 20.16 -7.13
CA ASP A 625 -5.58 21.03 -6.86
C ASP A 625 -4.23 20.31 -7.02
N LEU A 626 -4.17 18.98 -6.88
CA LEU A 626 -2.94 18.21 -7.03
C LEU A 626 -2.83 17.52 -8.40
N PRO A 627 -1.61 17.37 -8.95
CA PRO A 627 -1.38 16.53 -10.13
C PRO A 627 -1.93 15.11 -9.95
N PHE A 628 -2.34 14.48 -11.04
CA PHE A 628 -2.65 13.06 -11.08
C PHE A 628 -1.41 12.28 -11.49
N HIS A 629 -1.15 11.17 -10.79
CA HIS A 629 -0.06 10.27 -11.09
C HIS A 629 -0.58 8.92 -11.57
N TRP A 630 -0.26 8.57 -12.82
CA TRP A 630 -0.36 7.21 -13.32
C TRP A 630 0.61 6.30 -12.55
N ASP A 631 0.31 5.00 -12.50
CA ASP A 631 1.19 4.03 -11.85
C ASP A 631 2.54 3.93 -12.57
N PHE A 632 2.53 3.87 -13.91
CA PHE A 632 3.71 3.85 -14.78
C PHE A 632 3.31 4.13 -16.24
N GLN A 633 4.28 4.52 -17.07
CA GLN A 633 4.09 4.59 -18.53
C GLN A 633 3.81 3.20 -19.11
N GLN A 634 2.76 3.06 -19.92
CA GLN A 634 2.21 1.75 -20.30
C GLN A 634 1.57 1.72 -21.68
N SER A 635 1.57 0.53 -22.30
CA SER A 635 0.73 0.19 -23.44
C SER A 635 -0.13 -1.01 -23.10
N ASP A 636 -1.42 -0.78 -22.88
CA ASP A 636 -2.38 -1.78 -22.46
C ASP A 636 -3.42 -2.02 -23.55
N ARG A 637 -3.44 -3.23 -24.11
CA ARG A 637 -4.16 -3.56 -25.34
C ARG A 637 -5.05 -4.79 -25.17
N PHE A 638 -6.31 -4.66 -25.57
CA PHE A 638 -7.27 -5.75 -25.65
C PHE A 638 -7.80 -5.84 -27.07
N ILE A 639 -7.84 -7.06 -27.61
CA ILE A 639 -8.33 -7.35 -28.95
C ILE A 639 -9.36 -8.46 -28.83
N ILE A 640 -10.53 -8.24 -29.44
CA ILE A 640 -11.60 -9.24 -29.55
C ILE A 640 -11.83 -9.48 -31.05
N ASP A 641 -11.35 -10.61 -31.54
CA ASP A 641 -11.61 -11.13 -32.88
C ASP A 641 -12.79 -12.10 -32.82
N LEU A 642 -13.89 -11.72 -33.46
CA LEU A 642 -15.15 -12.47 -33.48
C LEU A 642 -15.40 -13.10 -34.84
N GLU A 643 -15.59 -14.41 -34.86
CA GLU A 643 -15.99 -15.20 -36.03
C GLU A 643 -17.41 -15.77 -35.82
N PHE A 644 -18.37 -15.35 -36.65
CA PHE A 644 -19.74 -15.85 -36.61
C PHE A 644 -19.91 -17.09 -37.49
N THR A 645 -20.65 -18.10 -37.01
CA THR A 645 -20.98 -19.30 -37.80
C THR A 645 -21.77 -18.99 -39.07
N GLN A 646 -22.50 -17.87 -39.05
CA GLN A 646 -23.32 -17.37 -40.15
C GLN A 646 -23.00 -15.90 -40.48
N PRO A 647 -23.28 -15.43 -41.72
CA PRO A 647 -23.13 -14.02 -42.06
C PRO A 647 -24.01 -13.12 -41.20
N VAL A 648 -23.44 -12.02 -40.70
CA VAL A 648 -24.14 -11.07 -39.84
C VAL A 648 -24.06 -9.65 -40.40
N GLU A 649 -25.10 -8.87 -40.14
CA GLU A 649 -25.13 -7.42 -40.28
C GLU A 649 -24.80 -6.82 -38.90
N VAL A 650 -23.77 -5.98 -38.83
CA VAL A 650 -23.36 -5.32 -37.57
C VAL A 650 -24.07 -3.99 -37.46
N MET A 651 -24.76 -3.77 -36.35
CA MET A 651 -25.48 -2.53 -36.08
C MET A 651 -24.53 -1.53 -35.44
N ASP A 652 -24.52 -0.29 -35.95
CA ASP A 652 -23.84 0.87 -35.38
C ASP A 652 -22.40 0.60 -34.90
N LEU A 653 -21.52 0.23 -35.85
CA LEU A 653 -20.07 0.11 -35.59
C LEU A 653 -19.45 1.41 -35.08
N THR A 654 -20.04 2.56 -35.42
CA THR A 654 -19.58 3.88 -35.00
C THR A 654 -19.67 4.09 -33.50
N ALA A 655 -20.63 3.46 -32.80
CA ALA A 655 -20.69 3.48 -31.33
C ALA A 655 -19.51 2.78 -30.64
N LEU A 656 -18.77 1.93 -31.38
CA LEU A 656 -17.56 1.24 -30.93
C LEU A 656 -16.30 1.84 -31.57
N GLN A 657 -16.34 3.13 -31.90
CA GLN A 657 -15.20 3.88 -32.42
C GLN A 657 -15.05 5.19 -31.66
N GLY A 658 -13.85 5.43 -31.15
CA GLY A 658 -13.53 6.68 -30.46
C GLY A 658 -12.04 6.78 -30.12
N GLU A 659 -11.61 8.02 -29.96
CA GLU A 659 -10.27 8.36 -29.51
C GLU A 659 -10.42 9.50 -28.50
N TRP A 660 -9.84 9.31 -27.32
CA TRP A 660 -9.88 10.25 -26.20
C TRP A 660 -8.46 10.44 -25.69
N ASN A 661 -8.11 11.66 -25.35
CA ASN A 661 -6.74 12.00 -24.99
C ASN A 661 -6.69 13.09 -23.92
N CYS A 662 -5.68 12.99 -23.07
CA CYS A 662 -5.11 14.05 -22.25
C CYS A 662 -3.61 14.17 -22.61
N PRO A 663 -2.86 15.13 -22.06
CA PRO A 663 -1.44 15.29 -22.43
C PRO A 663 -0.59 14.04 -22.23
N SER A 664 -0.81 13.29 -21.15
CA SER A 664 0.05 12.14 -20.82
C SER A 664 -0.57 10.79 -21.15
N ALA A 665 -1.80 10.73 -21.65
CA ALA A 665 -2.44 9.47 -22.05
C ALA A 665 -3.42 9.58 -23.22
N ARG A 666 -3.58 8.45 -23.92
CA ARG A 666 -4.53 8.27 -25.01
C ARG A 666 -5.25 6.94 -24.88
N TYR A 667 -6.57 6.98 -25.04
CA TYR A 667 -7.43 5.82 -25.18
C TYR A 667 -8.01 5.75 -26.60
N THR A 668 -7.99 4.56 -27.20
CA THR A 668 -8.50 4.32 -28.55
C THR A 668 -9.35 3.06 -28.55
N LEU A 669 -10.60 3.19 -28.99
CA LEU A 669 -11.50 2.07 -29.25
C LEU A 669 -11.79 2.02 -30.75
N ARG A 670 -11.57 0.86 -31.39
CA ARG A 670 -11.78 0.67 -32.82
C ARG A 670 -12.45 -0.65 -33.11
N ALA A 671 -13.66 -0.60 -33.66
CA ALA A 671 -14.32 -1.77 -34.24
C ALA A 671 -14.26 -1.73 -35.77
N THR A 672 -13.83 -2.84 -36.37
CA THR A 672 -13.67 -3.02 -37.81
C THR A 672 -14.36 -4.30 -38.26
N ARG A 673 -15.22 -4.21 -39.27
CA ARG A 673 -15.76 -5.38 -39.96
C ARG A 673 -14.76 -5.83 -41.01
N ILE A 674 -14.20 -7.03 -40.84
CA ILE A 674 -13.22 -7.60 -41.77
C ILE A 674 -13.96 -8.19 -42.99
N ASP A 675 -15.04 -8.93 -42.74
CA ASP A 675 -15.92 -9.47 -43.79
C ASP A 675 -17.35 -9.74 -43.27
N ALA A 676 -18.12 -10.57 -43.97
CA ALA A 676 -19.50 -10.88 -43.61
C ALA A 676 -19.66 -11.67 -42.29
N ARG A 677 -18.60 -12.32 -41.81
CA ARG A 677 -18.58 -13.19 -40.63
C ARG A 677 -17.53 -12.78 -39.59
N HIS A 678 -16.69 -11.79 -39.88
CA HIS A 678 -15.60 -11.39 -39.00
C HIS A 678 -15.71 -9.93 -38.56
N VAL A 679 -15.65 -9.73 -37.25
CA VAL A 679 -15.60 -8.41 -36.61
C VAL A 679 -14.42 -8.39 -35.65
N ARG A 680 -13.59 -7.36 -35.73
CA ARG A 680 -12.46 -7.13 -34.82
C ARG A 680 -12.70 -5.87 -34.03
N ILE A 681 -12.57 -5.94 -32.71
CA ILE A 681 -12.66 -4.80 -31.80
C ILE A 681 -11.35 -4.70 -31.05
N GLU A 682 -10.77 -3.50 -31.03
CA GLU A 682 -9.52 -3.20 -30.36
C GLU A 682 -9.71 -2.05 -29.38
N SER A 683 -9.26 -2.25 -28.15
CA SER A 683 -9.24 -1.29 -27.05
C SER A 683 -7.79 -1.09 -26.63
N LEU A 684 -7.27 0.13 -26.75
CA LEU A 684 -5.87 0.46 -26.50
C LEU A 684 -5.78 1.69 -25.60
N LEU A 685 -5.18 1.53 -24.42
CA LEU A 685 -4.78 2.62 -23.55
C LEU A 685 -3.25 2.76 -23.60
N GLN A 686 -2.78 3.96 -23.88
CA GLN A 686 -1.36 4.30 -23.87
C GLN A 686 -1.13 5.47 -22.91
N VAL A 687 -0.19 5.30 -21.99
CA VAL A 687 0.27 6.34 -21.06
C VAL A 687 1.72 6.64 -21.42
N SER A 688 1.98 7.86 -21.87
CA SER A 688 3.30 8.33 -22.31
C SER A 688 4.06 9.09 -21.22
N ASP A 689 3.39 9.60 -20.19
CA ASP A 689 4.02 10.22 -19.02
C ASP A 689 3.25 9.84 -17.74
N GLU A 690 3.93 9.84 -16.59
CA GLU A 690 3.36 9.43 -15.31
C GLU A 690 2.52 10.52 -14.64
N THR A 691 2.58 11.77 -15.10
CA THR A 691 1.92 12.90 -14.43
C THR A 691 0.98 13.66 -15.36
N GLU A 692 -0.19 14.04 -14.85
CA GLU A 692 -1.14 14.96 -15.48
C GLU A 692 -1.34 16.16 -14.54
N HIS A 693 -1.30 17.37 -15.08
CA HIS A 693 -1.47 18.57 -14.26
C HIS A 693 -2.95 18.87 -13.95
N PRO A 694 -3.25 19.62 -12.88
CA PRO A 694 -4.64 19.96 -12.53
C PRO A 694 -5.44 20.61 -13.66
N GLU A 695 -4.81 21.42 -14.51
CA GLU A 695 -5.45 22.04 -15.68
C GLU A 695 -5.98 21.03 -16.72
N ASP A 696 -5.44 19.81 -16.73
CA ASP A 696 -5.81 18.74 -17.65
C ASP A 696 -6.84 17.76 -17.07
N ALA A 697 -7.28 18.00 -15.83
CA ALA A 697 -8.13 17.09 -15.08
C ALA A 697 -9.45 16.75 -15.80
N LEU A 698 -10.05 17.70 -16.52
CA LEU A 698 -11.30 17.46 -17.27
C LEU A 698 -11.08 16.51 -18.46
N ALA A 699 -9.95 16.66 -19.16
CA ALA A 699 -9.59 15.76 -20.26
C ALA A 699 -9.30 14.35 -19.72
N LEU A 700 -8.59 14.26 -18.59
CA LEU A 700 -8.33 13.01 -17.89
C LEU A 700 -9.62 12.34 -17.42
N GLU A 701 -10.54 13.05 -16.77
CA GLU A 701 -11.83 12.49 -16.32
C GLU A 701 -12.62 11.94 -17.51
N THR A 702 -12.66 12.68 -18.62
CA THR A 702 -13.32 12.23 -19.85
C THR A 702 -12.70 10.94 -20.37
N LEU A 703 -11.37 10.86 -20.42
CA LEU A 703 -10.65 9.65 -20.85
C LEU A 703 -10.95 8.47 -19.91
N LEU A 704 -10.82 8.65 -18.59
CA LEU A 704 -11.05 7.60 -17.59
C LEU A 704 -12.49 7.08 -17.63
N ARG A 705 -13.46 7.99 -17.76
CA ARG A 705 -14.89 7.63 -17.90
C ARG A 705 -15.15 6.78 -19.13
N GLU A 706 -14.50 7.08 -20.25
CA GLU A 706 -14.66 6.34 -21.50
C GLU A 706 -13.96 4.98 -21.51
N VAL A 707 -12.84 4.87 -20.80
CA VAL A 707 -12.17 3.59 -20.51
C VAL A 707 -13.07 2.69 -19.65
N LEU A 708 -13.75 3.26 -18.64
CA LEU A 708 -14.62 2.54 -17.70
C LEU A 708 -16.09 2.41 -18.17
N ALA A 709 -16.42 2.90 -19.38
CA ALA A 709 -17.80 3.01 -19.83
C ALA A 709 -18.53 1.64 -19.86
N PRO A 710 -19.64 1.47 -19.11
CA PRO A 710 -20.35 0.19 -19.02
C PRO A 710 -21.14 -0.16 -20.30
N SER A 711 -21.36 0.79 -21.21
CA SER A 711 -22.31 0.68 -22.33
C SER A 711 -21.71 0.10 -23.63
N ARG A 712 -20.56 -0.58 -23.58
CA ARG A 712 -19.90 -1.14 -24.77
C ARG A 712 -20.60 -2.43 -25.20
N VAL A 713 -21.58 -2.33 -26.10
CA VAL A 713 -22.37 -3.46 -26.61
C VAL A 713 -22.22 -3.59 -28.11
N LEU A 714 -21.83 -4.77 -28.60
CA LEU A 714 -21.91 -5.11 -30.02
C LEU A 714 -23.29 -5.68 -30.32
N ARG A 715 -23.99 -5.11 -31.32
CA ARG A 715 -25.27 -5.63 -31.81
C ARG A 715 -25.14 -6.16 -33.22
N VAL A 716 -25.67 -7.36 -33.45
CA VAL A 716 -25.66 -8.01 -34.75
C VAL A 716 -27.02 -8.59 -35.10
N ARG A 717 -27.29 -8.75 -36.40
CA ARG A 717 -28.45 -9.45 -36.95
C ARG A 717 -27.99 -10.47 -37.98
N VAL A 718 -28.62 -11.64 -38.06
CA VAL A 718 -28.33 -12.60 -39.14
C VAL A 718 -28.70 -11.97 -40.48
N SER A 719 -27.75 -11.93 -41.42
CA SER A 719 -28.04 -11.39 -42.76
C SER A 719 -29.06 -12.27 -43.45
N LYS A 720 -30.14 -11.68 -43.98
CA LYS A 720 -31.06 -12.40 -44.87
C LYS A 720 -30.26 -12.85 -46.10
N ALA A 721 -30.39 -14.13 -46.47
CA ALA A 721 -29.85 -14.62 -47.72
C ALA A 721 -30.39 -13.72 -48.86
N PRO A 722 -29.56 -13.29 -49.83
CA PRO A 722 -30.09 -12.56 -50.97
C PRO A 722 -31.18 -13.42 -51.61
N GLU A 723 -32.40 -12.91 -51.67
CA GLU A 723 -33.49 -13.53 -52.45
C GLU A 723 -32.97 -13.65 -53.89
N GLN A 724 -32.72 -14.89 -54.33
CA GLN A 724 -32.29 -15.19 -55.69
C GLN A 724 -33.46 -15.09 -56.67
#